data_AF-A0AAU3HN70-F1
#
_entry.id   AF-A0AAU3HN70-F1
#
_cell.length_a   1.000
_cell.length_b   1.000
_cell.length_c   1.000
_cell.angle_alpha   90.00
_cell.angle_beta   90.00
_cell.angle_gamma   90.00
#
_symmetry.space_group_name_H-M   'P 1'
#
loop_
_entity.id
_entity.type
_entity.pdbx_description
1 polymer ?
#
loop_
_entity_poly.entity_id
_entity_poly.type
_entity_poly.pdbx_seq_one_letter_code
_entity_poly.pdbx_strand_id
1 'polypeptide(L)'
;MQSTKRRRWLQAAAAMTLAGILASDPSVSAVPVESAEVPQAIVNSPARAVTADDDDPDIAKLLGLSEEEAARRNAKIQNRRIELVSKRTETSSIYVNPDGTLTAESYAGPVRVKQDDGSWHYIDTELVDGGAALEPETAAADIAVSDGGDKKLASVSKGATSLALGWEDTLPTPTVKDDTASYDLGDGQTLTVTALKQGFSQNVRLDEAPSGDLTYRIPVTLKGLTLSETDSGHLLLKNSAGKLVAEAPAPMMWDSSVDERSGESKHLAPVDTEIETAADGSQTLVLRPDAGYFAQDLTYPVTVDPTNTLAATTDTWVATNYPDSQISSTELKSGTYNGGTTVARSFLKFDLADYEGAKVIDTNLALYSDWSSSCTGGTGTAVRRITESWSSSTVTWADPPASTTTGQVINTAAKGYSADCPAGTMNFDIDAIVRAWTSGTANHGLLVRGVDETDSYTWRRFRSANYVSGDGSTEPHLTITYNHYPEVPSAPSLSPSTGTNVVTSRTPALSTMVSDDDPQRVRAQYAIEPDPAYNDTTYTLSSDTPYVDTMEAAVLAVPEASPLPDGKHLRVRAQTFDGTDYSPAWSSWKTFTVDTSKAPVPEVPVDLATGAFQTTTPLLTGVVMAAGQGAVTAEYLLYDAAGDAVGEPLTVGVQDGSRAVAKVSEGLLTDGATYRWKMRACTDSVCSAYTSLQAFTLDLADETVPTGTTGTAPEAVTNLKAVAGENGALVTWSAAEFTGEPDDVVTYTVIAVAPDGTNVRTKTTTGVSAVFNDLGLDATGKTYTFKVTGKNAYGTSPTATSNGVKPTEVPGSTEEYTLAIQGYEIARGGLISGGYFDAKDAADYSVYGDQFVGRLARDEEALLRERVAGSEDDSDNVSQDAEFSDELAIPSADGKTVTMRVTVRTEDTIVTDVSTPGADPTDQTSETEMRYTFSVGAKPVLLSTLTAAAMEVVVRPTGAALDDFANALEADLLPDGLEPSAFDGDSTDDGSETTATAVSFDALQAGTYLRTGAATWAVSNWNASAMYSQDCTNFVSRAMHLGGDIRMKGSGDESHKSKDYWWRKPSNWVHDETWTWINAAYLKTFMERHMLSSKRNTSNAFTGDIVFYDWKNDGKVDHASIISKISNGKIYVTQHNKNYKYRSLAAQKSAEPKMKIWIYRPKPEWY
;
A
#
# COMPACT_ATOMS: atom_id res chain seq x y z
N MET A 1 -38.95 40.86 -11.42
CA MET A 1 -39.06 41.58 -12.72
C MET A 1 -39.12 40.56 -13.87
N GLN A 2 -39.64 40.94 -15.03
CA GLN A 2 -39.80 40.10 -16.25
C GLN A 2 -38.43 39.57 -16.74
N SER A 3 -38.19 38.31 -17.12
CA SER A 3 -38.87 37.33 -18.00
C SER A 3 -38.53 37.42 -19.50
N THR A 4 -37.68 36.52 -19.99
CA THR A 4 -37.60 35.99 -21.39
C THR A 4 -36.74 34.72 -21.35
N LYS A 5 -37.24 33.48 -21.55
CA LYS A 5 -37.71 32.83 -22.81
C LYS A 5 -36.63 32.91 -23.90
N ARG A 6 -36.13 31.81 -24.51
CA ARG A 6 -36.79 30.60 -25.07
C ARG A 6 -35.80 29.39 -25.09
N ARG A 7 -36.22 28.13 -24.80
CA ARG A 7 -36.70 27.07 -25.74
C ARG A 7 -35.84 26.93 -27.01
N ARG A 8 -35.33 25.76 -27.45
CA ARG A 8 -35.82 24.35 -27.53
C ARG A 8 -34.61 23.37 -27.54
N TRP A 9 -34.69 22.01 -27.45
CA TRP A 9 -35.70 20.99 -27.10
C TRP A 9 -34.97 19.65 -26.79
N LEU A 10 -35.41 18.87 -25.78
CA LEU A 10 -36.11 17.55 -25.85
C LEU A 10 -35.39 16.41 -26.62
N GLN A 11 -34.92 15.35 -25.91
CA GLN A 11 -35.62 14.09 -25.54
C GLN A 11 -35.76 13.08 -26.72
N ALA A 12 -35.77 11.74 -26.56
CA ALA A 12 -35.35 10.81 -25.49
C ALA A 12 -35.53 9.35 -26.01
N ALA A 13 -35.14 8.35 -25.19
CA ALA A 13 -35.63 6.96 -25.18
C ALA A 13 -35.16 5.93 -26.24
N ALA A 14 -34.38 4.96 -25.75
CA ALA A 14 -34.63 3.49 -25.72
C ALA A 14 -35.17 2.74 -26.97
N ALA A 15 -34.57 1.58 -27.27
CA ALA A 15 -35.16 0.25 -26.98
C ALA A 15 -34.36 -0.93 -27.59
N MET A 16 -34.47 -2.12 -26.98
CA MET A 16 -33.99 -3.40 -27.52
C MET A 16 -34.72 -3.81 -28.82
N THR A 17 -34.11 -4.66 -29.66
CA THR A 17 -34.89 -5.65 -30.44
C THR A 17 -34.05 -6.86 -30.85
N LEU A 18 -34.66 -8.05 -30.81
CA LEU A 18 -34.08 -9.35 -31.16
C LEU A 18 -34.95 -10.00 -32.26
N ALA A 19 -34.38 -10.37 -33.41
CA ALA A 19 -34.93 -11.37 -34.35
C ALA A 19 -33.95 -11.68 -35.51
N GLY A 20 -33.59 -12.96 -35.70
CA GLY A 20 -32.61 -13.40 -36.70
C GLY A 20 -33.14 -13.66 -38.12
N ILE A 21 -32.26 -14.23 -38.97
CA ILE A 21 -32.55 -14.99 -40.21
C ILE A 21 -31.49 -16.10 -40.36
N LEU A 22 -31.90 -17.28 -40.85
CA LEU A 22 -31.09 -18.48 -41.06
C LEU A 22 -30.70 -18.69 -42.53
N ALA A 23 -29.53 -19.27 -42.81
CA ALA A 23 -29.24 -20.03 -44.03
C ALA A 23 -28.05 -21.02 -43.86
N SER A 24 -28.35 -22.33 -43.88
CA SER A 24 -27.61 -23.48 -44.48
C SER A 24 -26.17 -23.30 -45.02
N ASP A 25 -25.20 -24.24 -44.93
CA ASP A 25 -25.06 -25.60 -44.33
C ASP A 25 -23.53 -26.01 -44.45
N PRO A 26 -23.03 -27.26 -44.26
CA PRO A 26 -22.35 -27.74 -43.05
C PRO A 26 -20.84 -28.12 -43.16
N SER A 27 -20.29 -28.66 -42.05
CA SER A 27 -18.96 -29.29 -41.83
C SER A 27 -17.76 -28.33 -41.67
N VAL A 28 -17.00 -28.33 -40.57
CA VAL A 28 -16.32 -29.44 -39.86
C VAL A 28 -16.43 -29.29 -38.33
N SER A 29 -16.42 -30.40 -37.58
CA SER A 29 -16.45 -30.39 -36.11
C SER A 29 -15.12 -29.95 -35.50
N ALA A 30 -15.12 -28.87 -34.72
CA ALA A 30 -14.10 -28.57 -33.73
C ALA A 30 -14.68 -28.78 -32.32
N VAL A 31 -13.85 -29.25 -31.40
CA VAL A 31 -14.19 -29.44 -29.98
C VAL A 31 -14.23 -28.06 -29.30
N PRO A 32 -15.21 -27.76 -28.41
CA PRO A 32 -15.20 -26.49 -27.68
C PRO A 32 -14.05 -26.48 -26.67
N VAL A 33 -13.15 -25.52 -26.81
CA VAL A 33 -12.29 -25.08 -25.70
C VAL A 33 -13.11 -24.09 -24.89
N GLU A 34 -13.35 -24.43 -23.63
CA GLU A 34 -14.08 -23.58 -22.68
C GLU A 34 -13.13 -22.49 -22.18
N SER A 35 -13.13 -21.35 -22.87
CA SER A 35 -12.37 -20.17 -22.46
C SER A 35 -13.03 -19.54 -21.22
N ALA A 36 -12.40 -19.67 -20.06
CA ALA A 36 -12.81 -18.95 -18.86
C ALA A 36 -12.68 -17.43 -19.10
N GLU A 37 -13.74 -16.68 -18.79
CA GLU A 37 -13.76 -15.23 -18.95
C GLU A 37 -12.85 -14.57 -17.89
N VAL A 38 -11.73 -13.99 -18.34
CA VAL A 38 -10.98 -12.99 -17.56
C VAL A 38 -11.62 -11.62 -17.79
N PRO A 39 -12.07 -10.89 -16.76
CA PRO A 39 -12.75 -9.60 -16.94
C PRO A 39 -11.73 -8.49 -17.26
N GLN A 40 -11.37 -8.33 -18.54
CA GLN A 40 -10.70 -7.11 -19.01
C GLN A 40 -11.72 -5.99 -19.25
N ALA A 41 -11.67 -4.93 -18.44
CA ALA A 41 -12.45 -3.72 -18.65
C ALA A 41 -11.76 -2.46 -18.08
N ILE A 42 -10.82 -1.88 -18.84
CA ILE A 42 -10.43 -0.47 -18.67
C ILE A 42 -10.63 0.25 -20.02
N VAL A 43 -11.49 1.27 -20.00
CA VAL A 43 -11.90 2.02 -21.20
C VAL A 43 -11.08 3.30 -21.29
N ASN A 44 -10.05 3.29 -22.13
CA ASN A 44 -9.30 4.51 -22.42
C ASN A 44 -10.17 5.53 -23.17
N SER A 45 -10.45 6.66 -22.52
CA SER A 45 -11.04 7.85 -23.12
C SER A 45 -10.40 9.10 -22.51
N PRO A 46 -9.89 10.05 -23.32
CA PRO A 46 -9.09 11.16 -22.80
C PRO A 46 -9.97 12.14 -22.02
N ALA A 47 -9.75 12.22 -20.71
CA ALA A 47 -10.41 13.17 -19.83
C ALA A 47 -9.95 14.61 -20.10
N ARG A 48 -10.83 15.55 -19.79
CA ARG A 48 -10.77 16.96 -20.17
C ARG A 48 -10.42 17.80 -18.95
N ALA A 49 -9.47 18.72 -19.07
CA ALA A 49 -9.01 19.55 -17.96
C ALA A 49 -10.17 20.27 -17.24
N VAL A 50 -10.19 20.14 -15.91
CA VAL A 50 -11.06 20.85 -14.97
C VAL A 50 -10.15 21.66 -14.02
N THR A 51 -10.61 22.82 -13.59
CA THR A 51 -9.89 23.74 -12.69
C THR A 51 -10.33 23.55 -11.25
N ALA A 52 -9.39 23.58 -10.31
CA ALA A 52 -9.62 23.38 -8.88
C ALA A 52 -10.41 24.52 -8.22
N ASP A 53 -11.29 24.13 -7.31
CA ASP A 53 -11.60 24.77 -6.02
C ASP A 53 -11.91 23.60 -5.03
N ASP A 54 -12.03 23.90 -3.72
CA ASP A 54 -11.86 22.97 -2.58
C ASP A 54 -12.62 21.61 -2.59
N ASP A 55 -12.04 20.63 -1.88
CA ASP A 55 -12.54 19.27 -1.54
C ASP A 55 -12.68 18.21 -2.67
N ASP A 56 -11.56 17.70 -3.22
CA ASP A 56 -11.56 16.52 -4.13
C ASP A 56 -10.57 15.39 -3.70
N PRO A 57 -11.01 14.13 -3.45
CA PRO A 57 -10.15 13.00 -3.05
C PRO A 57 -9.31 12.33 -4.16
N ASP A 58 -9.38 12.79 -5.41
CA ASP A 58 -9.08 11.96 -6.60
C ASP A 58 -7.60 11.56 -6.83
N ILE A 59 -6.66 11.87 -5.92
CA ILE A 59 -5.28 11.34 -5.97
C ILE A 59 -5.25 9.85 -5.65
N ALA A 60 -5.96 9.39 -4.60
CA ALA A 60 -5.96 7.97 -4.24
C ALA A 60 -6.50 7.10 -5.39
N LYS A 61 -7.54 7.57 -6.06
CA LYS A 61 -8.17 6.90 -7.20
C LYS A 61 -7.34 6.92 -8.49
N LEU A 62 -6.51 7.96 -8.69
CA LEU A 62 -5.50 8.00 -9.77
C LEU A 62 -4.38 6.97 -9.57
N LEU A 63 -4.26 6.39 -8.38
CA LEU A 63 -3.20 5.48 -7.96
C LEU A 63 -3.70 4.08 -7.59
N GLY A 64 -5.00 3.83 -7.71
CA GLY A 64 -5.63 2.57 -7.29
C GLY A 64 -5.78 2.39 -5.77
N LEU A 65 -5.23 3.29 -4.94
CA LEU A 65 -5.31 3.22 -3.48
C LEU A 65 -6.74 3.41 -2.98
N SER A 66 -7.11 2.62 -1.98
CA SER A 66 -8.30 2.82 -1.16
C SER A 66 -8.21 4.09 -0.31
N GLU A 67 -9.36 4.56 0.18
CA GLU A 67 -9.43 5.68 1.12
C GLU A 67 -8.63 5.40 2.40
N GLU A 68 -8.60 4.15 2.85
CA GLU A 68 -8.01 3.79 4.13
C GLU A 68 -6.48 3.73 4.07
N GLU A 69 -5.89 3.24 2.99
CA GLU A 69 -4.43 3.31 2.74
C GLU A 69 -3.97 4.77 2.67
N ALA A 70 -4.73 5.61 1.96
CA ALA A 70 -4.48 7.04 1.90
C ALA A 70 -4.62 7.72 3.28
N ALA A 71 -5.58 7.29 4.11
CA ALA A 71 -5.77 7.80 5.47
C ALA A 71 -4.64 7.36 6.41
N ARG A 72 -4.23 6.08 6.39
CA ARG A 72 -3.07 5.52 7.13
C ARG A 72 -1.78 6.27 6.79
N ARG A 73 -1.49 6.47 5.50
CA ARG A 73 -0.34 7.27 5.04
C ARG A 73 -0.41 8.71 5.54
N ASN A 74 -1.56 9.38 5.40
CA ASN A 74 -1.72 10.77 5.83
C ASN A 74 -1.65 10.94 7.35
N ALA A 75 -2.19 10.01 8.14
CA ALA A 75 -2.19 10.09 9.60
C ALA A 75 -0.76 10.07 10.15
N LYS A 76 0.08 9.18 9.62
CA LYS A 76 1.50 9.04 9.95
C LYS A 76 2.30 10.27 9.53
N ILE A 77 2.15 10.74 8.28
CA ILE A 77 2.90 11.90 7.75
C ILE A 77 2.53 13.20 8.47
N GLN A 78 1.24 13.41 8.77
CA GLN A 78 0.74 14.65 9.36
C GLN A 78 0.72 14.61 10.90
N ASN A 79 1.03 13.46 11.50
CA ASN A 79 0.97 13.20 12.95
C ASN A 79 -0.35 13.67 13.60
N ARG A 80 -1.48 13.35 12.95
CA ARG A 80 -2.84 13.60 13.42
C ARG A 80 -3.77 12.48 12.96
N ARG A 81 -4.89 12.27 13.66
CA ARG A 81 -5.91 11.33 13.17
C ARG A 81 -6.59 11.82 11.89
N ILE A 82 -6.94 10.90 10.99
CA ILE A 82 -7.62 11.15 9.70
C ILE A 82 -8.92 10.35 9.69
N GLU A 83 -10.05 10.95 9.30
CA GLU A 83 -11.35 10.26 9.25
C GLU A 83 -11.50 9.43 7.97
N LEU A 84 -12.11 8.25 8.10
CA LEU A 84 -12.62 7.45 6.98
C LEU A 84 -14.06 7.88 6.70
N VAL A 85 -14.24 8.79 5.75
CA VAL A 85 -15.51 9.44 5.46
C VAL A 85 -16.49 8.46 4.80
N SER A 86 -16.03 7.46 4.04
CA SER A 86 -16.91 6.38 3.54
C SER A 86 -17.51 5.51 4.66
N LYS A 87 -16.84 5.41 5.81
CA LYS A 87 -17.30 4.67 7.00
C LYS A 87 -18.18 5.51 7.93
N ARG A 88 -18.37 6.81 7.64
CA ARG A 88 -19.18 7.72 8.46
C ARG A 88 -20.68 7.38 8.34
N THR A 89 -21.35 7.22 9.48
CA THR A 89 -22.81 7.02 9.59
C THR A 89 -23.48 8.15 10.37
N GLU A 90 -24.81 8.10 10.53
CA GLU A 90 -25.60 9.00 11.40
C GLU A 90 -25.15 8.95 12.88
N THR A 91 -24.52 7.83 13.29
CA THR A 91 -24.21 7.49 14.69
C THR A 91 -22.75 7.13 14.95
N SER A 92 -21.90 7.04 13.91
CA SER A 92 -20.50 6.62 14.08
C SER A 92 -19.52 7.26 13.09
N SER A 93 -18.34 7.65 13.59
CA SER A 93 -17.15 8.04 12.79
C SER A 93 -16.00 7.09 13.09
N ILE A 94 -15.17 6.80 12.09
CA ILE A 94 -13.94 6.00 12.24
C ILE A 94 -12.76 6.85 11.82
N TYR A 95 -11.71 6.86 12.63
CA TYR A 95 -10.47 7.58 12.40
C TYR A 95 -9.28 6.63 12.39
N VAL A 96 -8.34 6.84 11.48
CA VAL A 96 -7.01 6.25 11.53
C VAL A 96 -6.10 7.13 12.36
N ASN A 97 -5.39 6.54 13.33
CA ASN A 97 -4.45 7.23 14.21
C ASN A 97 -3.03 7.25 13.62
N PRO A 98 -2.14 8.17 14.08
CA PRO A 98 -0.76 8.26 13.58
C PRO A 98 0.12 7.03 13.86
N ASP A 99 -0.29 6.16 14.79
CA ASP A 99 0.39 4.92 15.15
C ASP A 99 -0.10 3.69 14.37
N GLY A 100 -1.12 3.85 13.51
CA GLY A 100 -1.73 2.77 12.72
C GLY A 100 -3.03 2.20 13.31
N THR A 101 -3.33 2.48 14.58
CA THR A 101 -4.58 2.01 15.20
C THR A 101 -5.81 2.74 14.67
N LEU A 102 -6.98 2.11 14.80
CA LEU A 102 -8.28 2.70 14.45
C LEU A 102 -9.00 3.21 15.70
N THR A 103 -9.67 4.36 15.61
CA THR A 103 -10.58 4.89 16.63
C THR A 103 -11.99 4.97 16.08
N ALA A 104 -12.93 4.23 16.63
CA ALA A 104 -14.36 4.47 16.41
C ALA A 104 -14.93 5.41 17.48
N GLU A 105 -15.73 6.39 17.08
CA GLU A 105 -16.57 7.21 17.96
C GLU A 105 -18.03 6.89 17.64
N SER A 106 -18.74 6.23 18.56
CA SER A 106 -20.11 5.71 18.38
C SER A 106 -21.09 6.35 19.37
N TYR A 107 -22.28 6.74 18.93
CA TYR A 107 -23.29 7.49 19.69
C TYR A 107 -24.56 6.67 19.95
N ALA A 108 -25.22 6.90 21.09
CA ALA A 108 -26.47 6.18 21.46
C ALA A 108 -27.71 6.56 20.62
N GLY A 109 -27.58 7.58 19.76
CA GLY A 109 -28.57 8.00 18.77
C GLY A 109 -27.91 8.93 17.75
N PRO A 110 -28.65 9.39 16.72
CA PRO A 110 -28.06 10.19 15.65
C PRO A 110 -27.56 11.55 16.18
N VAL A 111 -26.42 11.99 15.66
CA VAL A 111 -25.87 13.33 15.88
C VAL A 111 -25.79 14.15 14.59
N ARG A 112 -25.98 13.49 13.44
CA ARG A 112 -25.88 14.07 12.10
C ARG A 112 -26.72 13.28 11.11
N VAL A 113 -27.02 13.91 9.97
CA VAL A 113 -27.78 13.32 8.86
C VAL A 113 -27.08 13.57 7.53
N LYS A 114 -27.37 12.72 6.55
CA LYS A 114 -26.85 12.85 5.19
C LYS A 114 -27.86 13.58 4.32
N GLN A 115 -27.43 14.66 3.70
CA GLN A 115 -28.25 15.50 2.81
C GLN A 115 -28.40 14.88 1.42
N ASP A 116 -29.36 15.37 0.63
CA ASP A 116 -29.65 14.92 -0.73
C ASP A 116 -28.46 15.05 -1.70
N ASP A 117 -27.53 15.99 -1.44
CA ASP A 117 -26.30 16.17 -2.21
C ASP A 117 -25.16 15.23 -1.78
N GLY A 118 -25.36 14.46 -0.71
CA GLY A 118 -24.40 13.53 -0.14
C GLY A 118 -23.53 14.10 0.99
N SER A 119 -23.64 15.38 1.32
CA SER A 119 -22.95 15.99 2.45
C SER A 119 -23.50 15.52 3.81
N TRP A 120 -22.73 15.71 4.88
CA TRP A 120 -23.12 15.35 6.25
C TRP A 120 -23.25 16.61 7.10
N HIS A 121 -24.43 16.87 7.66
CA HIS A 121 -24.69 17.99 8.55
C HIS A 121 -25.00 17.47 9.96
N TYR A 122 -24.49 18.14 10.99
CA TYR A 122 -24.92 17.90 12.37
C TYR A 122 -26.40 18.25 12.55
N ILE A 123 -27.06 17.59 13.49
CA ILE A 123 -28.46 17.87 13.82
C ILE A 123 -28.54 19.19 14.57
N ASP A 124 -29.34 20.10 14.03
CA ASP A 124 -29.70 21.39 14.62
C ASP A 124 -31.21 21.53 14.60
N THR A 125 -31.79 21.70 15.78
CA THR A 125 -33.25 21.76 15.97
C THR A 125 -33.79 23.20 16.06
N GLU A 126 -32.97 24.25 15.84
CA GLU A 126 -33.47 25.63 15.77
C GLU A 126 -34.56 25.76 14.70
N LEU A 127 -35.73 26.31 15.10
CA LEU A 127 -36.91 26.41 14.25
C LEU A 127 -36.82 27.64 13.33
N VAL A 128 -36.71 27.38 12.02
CA VAL A 128 -36.70 28.40 10.97
C VAL A 128 -38.03 28.46 10.23
N ASP A 129 -38.44 29.66 9.80
CA ASP A 129 -39.66 29.88 9.04
C ASP A 129 -39.45 29.59 7.54
N GLY A 130 -39.88 28.41 7.10
CA GLY A 130 -39.92 28.00 5.69
C GLY A 130 -41.08 28.60 4.89
N GLY A 131 -41.99 29.34 5.54
CA GLY A 131 -43.08 30.11 4.94
C GLY A 131 -44.46 29.45 4.88
N ALA A 132 -44.56 28.16 5.25
CA ALA A 132 -45.85 27.44 5.39
C ALA A 132 -45.91 26.56 6.67
N ALA A 133 -44.80 26.50 7.38
CA ALA A 133 -44.57 25.86 8.67
C ALA A 133 -43.21 26.35 9.19
N LEU A 134 -42.98 26.17 10.49
CA LEU A 134 -41.67 26.25 11.13
C LEU A 134 -41.02 24.85 11.04
N GLU A 135 -39.78 24.76 10.58
CA GLU A 135 -39.06 23.51 10.39
C GLU A 135 -37.68 23.62 11.08
N PRO A 136 -37.11 22.55 11.65
CA PRO A 136 -35.76 22.58 12.22
C PRO A 136 -34.71 22.73 11.11
N GLU A 137 -33.61 23.43 11.36
CA GLU A 137 -32.55 23.62 10.34
C GLU A 137 -31.97 22.29 9.82
N THR A 138 -31.80 21.27 10.67
CA THR A 138 -31.42 19.91 10.24
C THR A 138 -31.84 18.85 11.28
N ALA A 139 -32.74 17.92 10.92
CA ALA A 139 -33.19 16.84 11.79
C ALA A 139 -33.20 15.45 11.12
N ALA A 140 -33.25 14.37 11.90
CA ALA A 140 -33.25 12.97 11.44
C ALA A 140 -34.67 12.39 11.18
N ALA A 141 -35.67 13.25 11.13
CA ALA A 141 -37.02 13.03 10.62
C ALA A 141 -37.58 14.36 10.11
N ASP A 142 -38.49 14.32 9.12
CA ASP A 142 -39.10 15.54 8.56
C ASP A 142 -40.09 16.09 9.60
N ILE A 143 -39.80 17.24 10.21
CA ILE A 143 -40.61 17.86 11.27
C ILE A 143 -41.15 19.20 10.78
N ALA A 144 -42.45 19.42 10.96
CA ALA A 144 -43.11 20.68 10.66
C ALA A 144 -44.00 21.10 11.83
N VAL A 145 -43.81 22.32 12.33
CA VAL A 145 -44.51 22.96 13.44
C VAL A 145 -45.32 24.16 12.91
N SER A 146 -46.49 24.44 13.47
CA SER A 146 -47.42 25.43 12.91
C SER A 146 -46.93 26.89 13.06
N ASP A 147 -47.04 27.70 12.01
CA ASP A 147 -46.87 29.16 12.05
C ASP A 147 -48.13 29.90 12.56
N GLY A 148 -49.21 29.15 12.83
CA GLY A 148 -50.48 29.65 13.37
C GLY A 148 -51.53 29.97 12.31
N GLY A 149 -52.75 30.28 12.76
CA GLY A 149 -53.87 30.61 11.86
C GLY A 149 -54.63 29.41 11.28
N ASP A 150 -54.20 28.17 11.54
CA ASP A 150 -54.98 26.96 11.28
C ASP A 150 -55.09 26.04 12.52
N LYS A 151 -55.54 24.79 12.34
CA LYS A 151 -55.72 23.80 13.42
C LYS A 151 -54.68 22.67 13.43
N LYS A 152 -53.64 22.74 12.60
CA LYS A 152 -52.51 21.81 12.65
C LYS A 152 -51.56 22.31 13.73
N LEU A 153 -51.04 21.43 14.58
CA LEU A 153 -50.10 21.80 15.62
C LEU A 153 -48.67 21.47 15.21
N ALA A 154 -48.41 20.19 15.01
CA ALA A 154 -47.11 19.71 14.54
C ALA A 154 -47.26 18.35 13.85
N SER A 155 -46.31 18.03 12.98
CA SER A 155 -46.22 16.73 12.34
C SER A 155 -44.77 16.30 12.21
N VAL A 156 -44.56 14.99 12.25
CA VAL A 156 -43.28 14.37 11.93
C VAL A 156 -43.50 13.19 11.00
N SER A 157 -42.62 13.05 10.01
CA SER A 157 -42.64 11.99 9.00
C SER A 157 -41.27 11.31 8.88
N LYS A 158 -41.30 10.01 8.60
CA LYS A 158 -40.10 9.25 8.22
C LYS A 158 -40.48 8.21 7.18
N GLY A 159 -40.06 8.44 5.93
CA GLY A 159 -40.41 7.59 4.79
C GLY A 159 -41.91 7.51 4.52
N ALA A 160 -42.49 6.31 4.63
CA ALA A 160 -43.91 6.09 4.32
C ALA A 160 -44.88 6.39 5.49
N THR A 161 -44.34 6.54 6.72
CA THR A 161 -45.11 6.71 7.96
C THR A 161 -45.06 8.14 8.48
N SER A 162 -46.18 8.63 9.01
CA SER A 162 -46.26 9.95 9.63
C SER A 162 -47.26 10.01 10.79
N LEU A 163 -46.97 10.88 11.75
CA LEU A 163 -47.84 11.33 12.85
C LEU A 163 -48.03 12.83 12.70
N ALA A 164 -49.27 13.30 12.73
CA ALA A 164 -49.59 14.71 12.86
C ALA A 164 -50.61 14.92 13.96
N LEU A 165 -50.35 15.90 14.82
CA LEU A 165 -51.24 16.37 15.87
C LEU A 165 -51.90 17.67 15.43
N GLY A 166 -53.18 17.79 15.72
CA GLY A 166 -53.95 19.03 15.58
C GLY A 166 -54.27 19.65 16.93
N TRP A 167 -54.88 20.83 16.88
CA TRP A 167 -55.48 21.48 18.04
C TRP A 167 -57.00 21.61 17.84
N GLU A 168 -57.77 21.61 18.94
CA GLU A 168 -59.23 21.71 18.86
C GLU A 168 -59.68 23.06 18.28
N ASP A 169 -58.94 24.14 18.56
CA ASP A 169 -59.18 25.49 18.06
C ASP A 169 -58.09 25.97 17.08
N THR A 170 -58.35 27.10 16.41
CA THR A 170 -57.35 27.75 15.54
C THR A 170 -56.23 28.32 16.39
N LEU A 171 -54.99 27.91 16.12
CA LEU A 171 -53.81 28.37 16.85
C LEU A 171 -53.54 29.86 16.58
N PRO A 172 -53.07 30.62 17.58
CA PRO A 172 -52.51 31.95 17.37
C PRO A 172 -51.18 31.86 16.59
N THR A 173 -50.64 32.99 16.16
CA THR A 173 -49.23 33.05 15.71
C THR A 173 -48.31 32.83 16.91
N PRO A 174 -47.34 31.89 16.85
CA PRO A 174 -46.45 31.60 17.96
C PRO A 174 -45.37 32.67 18.14
N THR A 175 -44.78 32.71 19.34
CA THR A 175 -43.44 33.25 19.55
C THR A 175 -42.43 32.11 19.45
N VAL A 176 -41.44 32.24 18.57
CA VAL A 176 -40.39 31.22 18.37
C VAL A 176 -39.13 31.64 19.12
N LYS A 177 -38.47 30.69 19.79
CA LYS A 177 -37.15 30.83 20.40
C LYS A 177 -36.42 29.49 20.31
N ASP A 178 -35.23 29.52 19.73
CA ASP A 178 -34.38 28.34 19.53
C ASP A 178 -35.20 27.21 18.85
N ASP A 179 -35.29 26.04 19.46
CA ASP A 179 -36.06 24.87 18.99
C ASP A 179 -37.58 24.91 19.27
N THR A 180 -38.08 25.98 19.89
CA THR A 180 -39.41 26.00 20.54
C THR A 180 -40.34 27.10 20.03
N ALA A 181 -41.53 26.70 19.56
CA ALA A 181 -42.66 27.57 19.24
C ALA A 181 -43.67 27.64 20.41
N SER A 182 -44.10 28.84 20.80
CA SER A 182 -45.00 29.08 21.94
C SER A 182 -46.27 29.83 21.54
N TYR A 183 -47.44 29.22 21.78
CA TYR A 183 -48.78 29.69 21.42
C TYR A 183 -49.56 30.15 22.68
N ASP A 184 -49.91 31.43 22.78
CA ASP A 184 -50.77 31.96 23.85
C ASP A 184 -52.24 31.59 23.59
N LEU A 185 -52.76 30.64 24.37
CA LEU A 185 -54.12 30.14 24.23
C LEU A 185 -55.16 31.00 24.99
N GLY A 186 -54.72 32.01 25.75
CA GLY A 186 -55.55 32.77 26.68
C GLY A 186 -55.73 32.09 28.04
N ASP A 187 -56.41 32.79 28.96
CA ASP A 187 -56.70 32.34 30.34
C ASP A 187 -55.48 31.76 31.09
N GLY A 188 -54.29 32.35 30.88
CA GLY A 188 -53.04 31.93 31.52
C GLY A 188 -52.42 30.65 30.96
N GLN A 189 -52.86 30.18 29.79
CA GLN A 189 -52.40 28.93 29.18
C GLN A 189 -51.49 29.21 27.97
N THR A 190 -50.30 28.61 27.95
CA THR A 190 -49.38 28.62 26.80
C THR A 190 -49.11 27.20 26.34
N LEU A 191 -49.46 26.87 25.11
CA LEU A 191 -49.03 25.63 24.46
C LEU A 191 -47.64 25.85 23.86
N THR A 192 -46.69 24.96 24.12
CA THR A 192 -45.38 24.95 23.44
C THR A 192 -45.22 23.70 22.61
N VAL A 193 -44.49 23.82 21.50
CA VAL A 193 -43.97 22.71 20.70
C VAL A 193 -42.48 22.91 20.54
N THR A 194 -41.70 21.89 20.87
CA THR A 194 -40.23 21.89 20.80
C THR A 194 -39.79 20.82 19.81
N ALA A 195 -39.00 21.19 18.81
CA ALA A 195 -38.42 20.25 17.86
C ALA A 195 -37.36 19.37 18.55
N LEU A 196 -37.37 18.07 18.23
CA LEU A 196 -36.42 17.09 18.73
C LEU A 196 -35.76 16.40 17.54
N LYS A 197 -34.62 15.73 17.75
CA LYS A 197 -33.84 15.06 16.68
C LYS A 197 -34.67 14.21 15.71
N GLN A 198 -35.73 13.58 16.20
CA GLN A 198 -36.57 12.62 15.47
C GLN A 198 -38.08 12.78 15.81
N GLY A 199 -38.52 13.97 16.19
CA GLY A 199 -39.91 14.21 16.61
C GLY A 199 -40.11 15.60 17.19
N PHE A 200 -41.09 15.75 18.07
CA PHE A 200 -41.30 16.98 18.82
C PHE A 200 -41.90 16.67 20.21
N SER A 201 -41.61 17.47 21.23
CA SER A 201 -42.43 17.48 22.45
C SER A 201 -43.49 18.57 22.34
N GLN A 202 -44.63 18.38 22.99
CA GLN A 202 -45.63 19.44 23.17
C GLN A 202 -45.99 19.52 24.65
N ASN A 203 -46.20 20.72 25.17
CA ASN A 203 -46.53 20.94 26.58
C ASN A 203 -47.59 22.04 26.71
N VAL A 204 -48.51 21.95 27.66
CA VAL A 204 -49.35 23.09 28.05
C VAL A 204 -48.90 23.61 29.40
N ARG A 205 -48.44 24.85 29.42
CA ARG A 205 -48.04 25.60 30.60
C ARG A 205 -49.23 26.40 31.12
N LEU A 206 -49.55 26.24 32.40
CA LEU A 206 -50.58 26.96 33.14
C LEU A 206 -49.89 27.95 34.09
N ASP A 207 -50.12 29.25 33.94
CA ASP A 207 -49.56 30.29 34.82
C ASP A 207 -50.39 30.49 36.11
N GLU A 208 -51.62 29.97 36.17
CA GLU A 208 -52.45 29.92 37.37
C GLU A 208 -53.35 28.66 37.40
N ALA A 209 -54.05 28.43 38.51
CA ALA A 209 -54.94 27.27 38.67
C ALA A 209 -56.13 27.35 37.70
N PRO A 210 -56.50 26.27 36.99
CA PRO A 210 -57.65 26.27 36.11
C PRO A 210 -58.95 26.52 36.90
N SER A 211 -59.87 27.28 36.32
CA SER A 211 -61.13 27.68 36.98
C SER A 211 -62.20 26.59 37.05
N GLY A 212 -61.91 25.39 36.53
CA GLY A 212 -62.77 24.20 36.52
C GLY A 212 -62.02 22.98 35.99
N ASP A 213 -62.75 21.89 35.73
CA ASP A 213 -62.19 20.65 35.19
C ASP A 213 -61.51 20.91 33.83
N LEU A 214 -60.26 20.50 33.70
CA LEU A 214 -59.43 20.73 32.53
C LEU A 214 -59.44 19.48 31.64
N THR A 215 -59.58 19.65 30.32
CA THR A 215 -59.50 18.56 29.35
C THR A 215 -58.97 19.09 28.03
N TYR A 216 -57.88 18.49 27.53
CA TYR A 216 -57.35 18.78 26.20
C TYR A 216 -57.74 17.67 25.24
N ARG A 217 -58.20 18.05 24.05
CA ARG A 217 -58.58 17.14 22.96
C ARG A 217 -57.69 17.42 21.76
N ILE A 218 -56.83 16.47 21.44
CA ILE A 218 -55.75 16.62 20.46
C ILE A 218 -56.04 15.66 19.29
N PRO A 219 -56.59 16.15 18.16
CA PRO A 219 -56.83 15.33 16.98
C PRO A 219 -55.54 14.68 16.47
N VAL A 220 -55.58 13.38 16.19
CA VAL A 220 -54.43 12.60 15.71
C VAL A 220 -54.68 12.14 14.27
N THR A 221 -53.76 12.48 13.38
CA THR A 221 -53.74 11.99 12.00
C THR A 221 -52.55 11.06 11.80
N LEU A 222 -52.84 9.81 11.43
CA LEU A 222 -51.83 8.76 11.22
C LEU A 222 -51.78 8.33 9.76
N LYS A 223 -50.57 8.04 9.26
CA LYS A 223 -50.35 7.39 7.97
C LYS A 223 -49.46 6.18 8.15
N GLY A 224 -49.96 5.00 7.78
CA GLY A 224 -49.23 3.73 7.92
C GLY A 224 -49.00 3.26 9.37
N LEU A 225 -49.60 3.93 10.34
CA LEU A 225 -49.47 3.69 11.77
C LEU A 225 -50.84 3.47 12.43
N THR A 226 -50.84 2.88 13.61
CA THR A 226 -52.00 2.70 14.49
C THR A 226 -51.57 3.05 15.91
N LEU A 227 -52.24 4.03 16.52
CA LEU A 227 -52.03 4.43 17.91
C LEU A 227 -52.81 3.50 18.84
N SER A 228 -52.17 3.12 19.94
CA SER A 228 -52.72 2.30 21.03
C SER A 228 -52.16 2.77 22.36
N GLU A 229 -52.87 2.49 23.44
CA GLU A 229 -52.49 2.84 24.81
C GLU A 229 -52.28 1.55 25.62
N THR A 230 -51.41 1.61 26.64
CA THR A 230 -51.15 0.51 27.58
C THR A 230 -51.85 0.76 28.91
N ASP A 231 -51.92 -0.25 29.78
CA ASP A 231 -52.52 -0.15 31.12
C ASP A 231 -51.92 0.94 32.04
N SER A 232 -50.78 1.54 31.67
CA SER A 232 -50.13 2.63 32.40
C SER A 232 -50.22 4.01 31.73
N GLY A 233 -50.95 4.14 30.63
CA GLY A 233 -51.06 5.39 29.85
C GLY A 233 -49.94 5.60 28.82
N HIS A 234 -48.96 4.68 28.72
CA HIS A 234 -47.93 4.74 27.69
C HIS A 234 -48.54 4.55 26.29
N LEU A 235 -48.24 5.47 25.36
CA LEU A 235 -48.81 5.50 24.00
C LEU A 235 -47.87 4.83 23.00
N LEU A 236 -48.37 3.89 22.21
CA LEU A 236 -47.60 3.07 21.26
C LEU A 236 -48.14 3.20 19.83
N LEU A 237 -47.28 3.55 18.87
CA LEU A 237 -47.58 3.63 17.44
C LEU A 237 -46.95 2.46 16.68
N LYS A 238 -47.79 1.55 16.19
CA LYS A 238 -47.36 0.34 15.46
C LYS A 238 -47.73 0.43 13.99
N ASN A 239 -46.90 -0.15 13.11
CA ASN A 239 -47.22 -0.29 11.69
C ASN A 239 -48.17 -1.49 11.44
N SER A 240 -48.59 -1.66 10.19
CA SER A 240 -49.49 -2.75 9.77
C SER A 240 -48.93 -4.17 9.96
N ALA A 241 -47.62 -4.33 10.19
CA ALA A 241 -46.99 -5.60 10.53
C ALA A 241 -46.90 -5.83 12.07
N GLY A 242 -47.45 -4.91 12.88
CA GLY A 242 -47.39 -4.95 14.35
C GLY A 242 -46.05 -4.50 14.95
N LYS A 243 -45.07 -4.10 14.13
CA LYS A 243 -43.79 -3.56 14.60
C LYS A 243 -44.02 -2.16 15.16
N LEU A 244 -43.51 -1.90 16.36
CA LEU A 244 -43.47 -0.56 16.95
C LEU A 244 -42.56 0.36 16.12
N VAL A 245 -43.05 1.57 15.83
CA VAL A 245 -42.33 2.60 15.07
C VAL A 245 -42.00 3.80 15.94
N ALA A 246 -42.87 4.10 16.91
CA ALA A 246 -42.78 5.26 17.78
C ALA A 246 -43.66 5.09 19.03
N GLU A 247 -43.41 5.92 20.04
CA GLU A 247 -44.14 5.91 21.31
C GLU A 247 -43.98 7.23 22.06
N ALA A 248 -44.78 7.42 23.11
CA ALA A 248 -44.78 8.60 23.96
C ALA A 248 -45.02 8.16 25.42
N PRO A 249 -44.14 8.53 26.38
CA PRO A 249 -44.33 8.31 27.81
C PRO A 249 -45.74 8.66 28.29
N ALA A 250 -46.20 7.97 29.35
CA ALA A 250 -47.47 8.29 29.99
C ALA A 250 -47.48 9.79 30.38
N PRO A 251 -48.48 10.58 29.95
CA PRO A 251 -48.53 12.01 30.23
C PRO A 251 -48.49 12.36 31.72
N MET A 252 -47.75 13.41 32.08
CA MET A 252 -47.52 13.82 33.46
C MET A 252 -47.77 15.33 33.62
N MET A 253 -47.95 15.78 34.86
CA MET A 253 -47.95 17.20 35.19
C MET A 253 -47.14 17.50 36.45
N TRP A 254 -46.46 18.64 36.44
CA TRP A 254 -45.62 19.11 37.54
C TRP A 254 -45.64 20.62 37.70
N ASP A 255 -45.31 21.10 38.91
CA ASP A 255 -45.22 22.52 39.22
C ASP A 255 -43.78 23.05 39.08
N SER A 256 -43.59 24.37 39.09
CA SER A 256 -42.27 25.02 38.94
C SER A 256 -41.41 24.99 40.20
N SER A 257 -41.84 24.27 41.25
CA SER A 257 -41.00 24.09 42.44
C SER A 257 -39.77 23.22 42.12
N VAL A 258 -38.74 23.31 42.95
CA VAL A 258 -37.54 22.46 42.83
C VAL A 258 -37.20 21.86 44.19
N ASP A 259 -37.04 20.55 44.25
CA ASP A 259 -36.34 19.86 45.34
C ASP A 259 -34.83 19.98 45.09
N GLU A 260 -34.14 20.67 46.01
CA GLU A 260 -32.69 20.91 45.96
C GLU A 260 -31.86 19.61 45.92
N ARG A 261 -32.43 18.45 46.24
CA ARG A 261 -31.75 17.15 46.25
C ARG A 261 -31.92 16.34 44.96
N SER A 262 -32.95 16.57 44.16
CA SER A 262 -33.16 15.88 42.87
C SER A 262 -33.00 16.78 41.65
N GLY A 263 -33.18 18.09 41.85
CA GLY A 263 -33.36 19.08 40.78
C GLY A 263 -34.69 18.94 40.05
N GLU A 264 -35.62 18.14 40.56
CA GLU A 264 -36.96 17.89 39.99
C GLU A 264 -38.04 18.63 40.78
N SER A 265 -39.26 18.66 40.25
CA SER A 265 -40.41 19.23 40.96
C SER A 265 -40.78 18.43 42.22
N LYS A 266 -41.26 19.13 43.25
CA LYS A 266 -41.80 18.53 44.48
C LYS A 266 -43.20 17.96 44.29
N HIS A 267 -43.93 18.45 43.30
CA HIS A 267 -45.32 18.09 43.05
C HIS A 267 -45.43 17.51 41.64
N LEU A 268 -45.62 16.21 41.55
CA LEU A 268 -45.73 15.45 40.30
C LEU A 268 -46.97 14.57 40.36
N ALA A 269 -47.75 14.50 39.29
CA ALA A 269 -48.89 13.61 39.15
C ALA A 269 -49.05 13.11 37.71
N PRO A 270 -49.61 11.91 37.49
CA PRO A 270 -50.01 11.46 36.17
C PRO A 270 -51.20 12.27 35.64
N VAL A 271 -51.31 12.35 34.32
CA VAL A 271 -52.43 12.95 33.59
C VAL A 271 -53.21 11.81 32.96
N ASP A 272 -54.48 11.69 33.33
CA ASP A 272 -55.37 10.65 32.82
C ASP A 272 -55.55 10.80 31.30
N THR A 273 -55.42 9.68 30.58
CA THR A 273 -55.25 9.64 29.13
C THR A 273 -56.28 8.69 28.52
N GLU A 274 -56.82 9.06 27.36
CA GLU A 274 -57.85 8.27 26.66
C GLU A 274 -57.73 8.47 25.14
N ILE A 275 -57.71 7.38 24.36
CA ILE A 275 -57.81 7.44 22.90
C ILE A 275 -59.26 7.28 22.45
N GLU A 276 -59.92 8.38 22.12
CA GLU A 276 -61.22 8.35 21.45
C GLU A 276 -61.03 8.01 19.96
N THR A 277 -61.77 7.02 19.44
CA THR A 277 -61.79 6.67 18.00
C THR A 277 -63.19 6.86 17.42
N ALA A 278 -63.31 7.73 16.42
CA ALA A 278 -64.57 8.02 15.75
C ALA A 278 -64.98 6.94 14.73
N ALA A 279 -66.24 7.00 14.28
CA ALA A 279 -66.80 6.00 13.36
C ALA A 279 -66.18 5.98 11.94
N ASP A 280 -65.44 7.03 11.57
CA ASP A 280 -64.66 7.12 10.33
C ASP A 280 -63.19 6.65 10.49
N GLY A 281 -62.80 6.26 11.71
CA GLY A 281 -61.44 5.83 12.05
C GLY A 281 -60.49 6.96 12.44
N SER A 282 -60.94 8.22 12.48
CA SER A 282 -60.14 9.31 13.07
C SER A 282 -59.97 9.12 14.58
N GLN A 283 -58.79 9.46 15.10
CA GLN A 283 -58.45 9.30 16.52
C GLN A 283 -58.24 10.67 17.18
N THR A 284 -58.57 10.78 18.46
CA THR A 284 -58.32 11.97 19.28
C THR A 284 -57.70 11.52 20.60
N LEU A 285 -56.55 12.07 20.93
CA LEU A 285 -55.91 11.90 22.24
C LEU A 285 -56.59 12.88 23.20
N VAL A 286 -57.13 12.36 24.30
CA VAL A 286 -57.80 13.14 25.34
C VAL A 286 -56.97 13.09 26.62
N LEU A 287 -56.64 14.25 27.16
CA LEU A 287 -55.82 14.40 28.37
C LEU A 287 -56.63 15.11 29.45
N ARG A 288 -56.64 14.56 30.67
CA ARG A 288 -57.43 15.04 31.81
C ARG A 288 -56.52 15.25 33.03
N PRO A 289 -55.96 16.45 33.21
CA PRO A 289 -55.26 16.82 34.44
C PRO A 289 -56.19 16.69 35.67
N ASP A 290 -55.77 15.95 36.69
CA ASP A 290 -56.54 15.76 37.92
C ASP A 290 -56.80 17.09 38.65
N ALA A 291 -58.08 17.46 38.80
CA ALA A 291 -58.50 18.62 39.58
C ALA A 291 -58.00 18.59 41.05
N GLY A 292 -57.79 17.40 41.61
CA GLY A 292 -57.21 17.19 42.94
C GLY A 292 -55.76 17.67 43.06
N TYR A 293 -54.99 17.68 41.97
CA TYR A 293 -53.61 18.15 41.95
C TYR A 293 -53.53 19.66 42.23
N PHE A 294 -54.41 20.44 41.61
CA PHE A 294 -54.48 21.90 41.76
C PHE A 294 -55.00 22.38 43.13
N ALA A 295 -55.48 21.47 43.98
CA ALA A 295 -55.85 21.76 45.37
C ALA A 295 -54.64 21.79 46.34
N GLN A 296 -53.43 21.51 45.85
CA GLN A 296 -52.18 21.55 46.62
C GLN A 296 -51.54 22.95 46.63
N ASP A 297 -50.48 23.12 47.44
CA ASP A 297 -49.69 24.36 47.52
C ASP A 297 -48.64 24.39 46.40
N LEU A 298 -49.10 24.66 45.17
CA LEU A 298 -48.28 24.61 43.95
C LEU A 298 -47.54 25.92 43.66
N THR A 299 -46.33 25.81 43.12
CA THR A 299 -45.57 26.93 42.54
C THR A 299 -45.84 27.00 41.04
N TYR A 300 -46.41 28.11 40.56
CA TYR A 300 -46.73 28.27 39.14
C TYR A 300 -45.50 28.76 38.33
N PRO A 301 -45.38 28.42 37.03
CA PRO A 301 -46.33 27.65 36.24
C PRO A 301 -46.41 26.16 36.58
N VAL A 302 -47.54 25.53 36.26
CA VAL A 302 -47.69 24.08 36.15
C VAL A 302 -47.52 23.70 34.68
N THR A 303 -46.76 22.65 34.39
CA THR A 303 -46.63 22.07 33.06
C THR A 303 -47.45 20.79 32.98
N VAL A 304 -48.24 20.64 31.91
CA VAL A 304 -48.96 19.43 31.51
C VAL A 304 -48.30 18.90 30.24
N ASP A 305 -47.64 17.75 30.34
CA ASP A 305 -46.74 17.19 29.33
C ASP A 305 -47.29 15.89 28.72
N PRO A 306 -47.57 15.92 27.41
CA PRO A 306 -47.55 14.74 26.55
C PRO A 306 -46.38 14.80 25.53
N THR A 307 -45.19 14.33 25.88
CA THR A 307 -44.02 14.30 24.96
C THR A 307 -44.13 13.18 23.91
N ASN A 308 -44.26 13.54 22.62
CA ASN A 308 -44.60 12.62 21.51
C ASN A 308 -43.48 12.47 20.45
N THR A 309 -42.55 11.51 20.59
CA THR A 309 -41.48 11.30 19.60
C THR A 309 -41.84 10.31 18.49
N LEU A 310 -41.23 10.45 17.29
CA LEU A 310 -41.28 9.44 16.21
C LEU A 310 -39.92 8.74 16.00
N ALA A 311 -39.27 8.27 17.07
CA ALA A 311 -38.20 7.29 16.93
C ALA A 311 -37.94 6.46 18.18
N ALA A 312 -37.45 5.25 17.94
CA ALA A 312 -36.75 4.45 18.94
C ALA A 312 -35.30 4.94 19.07
N THR A 313 -35.01 5.74 20.10
CA THR A 313 -33.63 5.86 20.59
C THR A 313 -33.19 4.55 21.24
N THR A 314 -31.89 4.36 21.36
CA THR A 314 -31.32 3.15 21.99
C THR A 314 -31.05 3.33 23.49
N ASP A 315 -31.50 4.45 24.07
CA ASP A 315 -31.43 4.74 25.49
C ASP A 315 -32.81 5.05 26.11
N THR A 316 -32.91 4.88 27.43
CA THR A 316 -34.08 5.24 28.24
C THR A 316 -33.69 5.22 29.73
N TRP A 317 -34.56 5.75 30.59
CA TRP A 317 -34.48 5.56 32.03
C TRP A 317 -35.85 5.20 32.62
N VAL A 318 -35.82 4.60 33.81
CA VAL A 318 -37.00 4.35 34.67
C VAL A 318 -36.66 4.69 36.12
N ALA A 319 -37.67 5.01 36.92
CA ALA A 319 -37.53 5.25 38.34
C ALA A 319 -38.72 4.73 39.16
N THR A 320 -38.59 4.63 40.48
CA THR A 320 -39.72 4.21 41.34
C THR A 320 -40.94 5.15 41.28
N ASN A 321 -40.75 6.41 40.89
CA ASN A 321 -41.80 7.41 40.64
C ASN A 321 -42.14 7.62 39.15
N TYR A 322 -41.39 6.98 38.24
CA TYR A 322 -41.62 6.94 36.79
C TYR A 322 -41.41 5.48 36.33
N PRO A 323 -42.37 4.59 36.60
CA PRO A 323 -42.15 3.15 36.51
C PRO A 323 -41.97 2.65 35.06
N ASP A 324 -42.35 3.43 34.06
CA ASP A 324 -42.24 3.08 32.64
C ASP A 324 -41.16 3.89 31.93
N SER A 325 -40.72 3.35 30.80
CA SER A 325 -39.70 3.93 29.92
C SER A 325 -39.90 5.42 29.63
N GLN A 326 -38.81 6.16 29.72
CA GLN A 326 -38.72 7.58 29.42
C GLN A 326 -37.87 7.81 28.15
N ILE A 327 -38.13 7.03 27.10
CA ILE A 327 -37.35 6.96 25.85
C ILE A 327 -37.16 8.31 25.14
N SER A 328 -38.13 9.22 25.26
CA SER A 328 -38.12 10.56 24.64
C SER A 328 -37.45 11.63 25.50
N SER A 329 -37.06 11.30 26.74
CA SER A 329 -36.41 12.21 27.67
C SER A 329 -35.10 12.73 27.09
N THR A 330 -34.81 14.02 27.26
CA THR A 330 -33.50 14.63 26.98
C THR A 330 -32.46 14.30 28.05
N GLU A 331 -32.86 13.65 29.15
CA GLU A 331 -32.01 13.22 30.26
C GLU A 331 -31.98 11.70 30.45
N LEU A 332 -30.91 11.21 31.08
CA LEU A 332 -30.76 9.89 31.69
C LEU A 332 -30.49 10.05 33.19
N LYS A 333 -30.92 9.11 34.04
CA LYS A 333 -30.87 9.22 35.51
C LYS A 333 -30.26 7.98 36.18
N SER A 334 -29.48 8.18 37.24
CA SER A 334 -28.93 7.09 38.06
C SER A 334 -28.95 7.41 39.56
N GLY A 335 -29.17 6.39 40.40
CA GLY A 335 -28.96 6.48 41.86
C GLY A 335 -30.20 6.91 42.65
N THR A 336 -29.99 7.49 43.84
CA THR A 336 -31.04 8.03 44.72
C THR A 336 -30.61 9.34 45.39
N TYR A 337 -31.57 10.17 45.79
CA TYR A 337 -31.38 11.41 46.55
C TYR A 337 -32.06 11.43 47.94
N ASN A 338 -32.81 10.37 48.28
CA ASN A 338 -33.71 10.32 49.43
C ASN A 338 -33.75 8.94 50.11
N GLY A 339 -32.58 8.32 50.28
CA GLY A 339 -32.41 7.07 51.03
C GLY A 339 -32.96 5.82 50.34
N GLY A 340 -33.15 5.84 49.02
CA GLY A 340 -33.72 4.74 48.26
C GLY A 340 -35.25 4.75 48.13
N THR A 341 -35.92 5.86 48.46
CA THR A 341 -37.37 6.02 48.23
C THR A 341 -37.65 6.27 46.74
N THR A 342 -36.89 7.20 46.15
CA THR A 342 -36.79 7.46 44.72
C THR A 342 -35.47 6.90 44.23
N VAL A 343 -35.53 5.91 43.32
CA VAL A 343 -34.35 5.31 42.70
C VAL A 343 -34.52 5.35 41.19
N ALA A 344 -33.50 5.77 40.46
CA ALA A 344 -33.49 5.80 39.00
C ALA A 344 -32.36 4.94 38.40
N ARG A 345 -32.64 4.38 37.22
CA ARG A 345 -31.70 3.56 36.41
C ARG A 345 -31.86 3.90 34.95
N SER A 346 -30.75 3.95 34.22
CA SER A 346 -30.73 4.17 32.77
C SER A 346 -30.19 2.97 32.01
N PHE A 347 -30.67 2.80 30.80
CA PHE A 347 -30.30 1.74 29.88
C PHE A 347 -29.89 2.41 28.57
N LEU A 348 -28.80 1.95 27.96
CA LEU A 348 -28.26 2.53 26.74
C LEU A 348 -27.48 1.49 25.93
N LYS A 349 -27.48 1.62 24.61
CA LYS A 349 -26.81 0.70 23.70
C LYS A 349 -26.01 1.50 22.66
N PHE A 350 -24.99 0.86 22.11
CA PHE A 350 -24.22 1.35 20.97
C PHE A 350 -24.22 0.27 19.90
N ASP A 351 -24.27 0.65 18.63
CA ASP A 351 -24.01 -0.30 17.55
C ASP A 351 -22.50 -0.52 17.44
N LEU A 352 -22.13 -1.80 17.36
CA LEU A 352 -20.77 -2.32 17.40
C LEU A 352 -20.58 -3.49 16.43
N ALA A 353 -21.52 -3.73 15.52
CA ALA A 353 -21.49 -4.88 14.62
C ALA A 353 -20.24 -4.88 13.71
N ASP A 354 -19.78 -3.70 13.29
CA ASP A 354 -18.61 -3.53 12.43
C ASP A 354 -17.25 -3.77 13.14
N TYR A 355 -17.25 -4.16 14.43
CA TYR A 355 -16.04 -4.37 15.25
C TYR A 355 -15.95 -5.79 15.84
N GLU A 356 -16.70 -6.77 15.31
CA GLU A 356 -16.55 -8.18 15.71
C GLU A 356 -15.15 -8.70 15.33
N GLY A 357 -14.49 -9.44 16.23
CA GLY A 357 -13.10 -9.91 16.05
C GLY A 357 -12.02 -8.88 16.39
N ALA A 358 -12.33 -7.58 16.43
CA ALA A 358 -11.36 -6.52 16.67
C ALA A 358 -10.68 -6.62 18.06
N LYS A 359 -9.37 -6.40 18.08
CA LYS A 359 -8.57 -6.28 19.30
C LYS A 359 -8.76 -4.89 19.88
N VAL A 360 -9.70 -4.76 20.82
CA VAL A 360 -9.88 -3.54 21.62
C VAL A 360 -8.58 -3.24 22.38
N ILE A 361 -8.07 -2.03 22.23
CA ILE A 361 -6.88 -1.50 22.90
C ILE A 361 -7.28 -0.69 24.12
N ASP A 362 -8.24 0.23 23.95
CA ASP A 362 -8.72 1.19 24.95
C ASP A 362 -10.17 1.60 24.62
N THR A 363 -10.96 1.95 25.63
CA THR A 363 -12.34 2.42 25.47
C THR A 363 -12.69 3.53 26.44
N ASN A 364 -13.56 4.44 26.00
CA ASN A 364 -14.13 5.46 26.87
C ASN A 364 -15.62 5.66 26.58
N LEU A 365 -16.47 5.24 27.50
CA LEU A 365 -17.86 5.69 27.57
C LEU A 365 -17.91 7.05 28.27
N ALA A 366 -18.33 8.08 27.54
CA ALA A 366 -18.53 9.43 28.02
C ALA A 366 -20.01 9.69 28.29
N LEU A 367 -20.36 10.05 29.52
CA LEU A 367 -21.71 10.51 29.92
C LEU A 367 -21.62 11.93 30.47
N TYR A 368 -22.24 12.92 29.80
CA TYR A 368 -22.24 14.30 30.29
C TYR A 368 -23.18 14.46 31.48
N SER A 369 -22.64 14.64 32.69
CA SER A 369 -23.40 14.85 33.92
C SER A 369 -23.76 16.33 34.06
N ASP A 370 -25.01 16.66 33.73
CA ASP A 370 -25.55 18.02 33.79
C ASP A 370 -25.93 18.42 35.22
N TRP A 371 -26.49 17.48 36.00
CA TRP A 371 -26.93 17.72 37.37
C TRP A 371 -26.54 16.63 38.37
N SER A 372 -26.40 17.02 39.64
CA SER A 372 -26.04 16.15 40.77
C SER A 372 -26.64 16.59 42.09
N SER A 373 -27.03 15.63 42.94
CA SER A 373 -27.47 15.91 44.33
C SER A 373 -26.36 16.37 45.28
N SER A 374 -25.09 16.24 44.87
CA SER A 374 -23.94 16.57 45.73
C SER A 374 -22.66 16.87 44.95
N CYS A 375 -21.78 17.68 45.53
CA CYS A 375 -20.37 17.78 45.13
C CYS A 375 -19.53 16.57 45.65
N THR A 376 -20.10 15.73 46.52
CA THR A 376 -19.48 14.48 46.98
C THR A 376 -19.94 13.31 46.12
N GLY A 377 -19.03 12.39 45.76
CA GLY A 377 -19.34 11.25 44.88
C GLY A 377 -20.20 10.15 45.48
N GLY A 378 -20.27 10.07 46.81
CA GLY A 378 -20.87 8.91 47.50
C GLY A 378 -20.15 7.60 47.13
N THR A 379 -20.94 6.53 47.02
CA THR A 379 -20.53 5.23 46.46
C THR A 379 -20.38 5.24 44.94
N GLY A 380 -20.83 6.29 44.25
CA GLY A 380 -20.65 6.51 42.81
C GLY A 380 -21.70 5.88 41.90
N THR A 381 -21.51 6.06 40.60
CA THR A 381 -22.30 5.46 39.52
C THR A 381 -21.60 4.21 38.96
N ALA A 382 -22.35 3.14 38.76
CA ALA A 382 -21.93 1.90 38.15
C ALA A 382 -22.43 1.78 36.71
N VAL A 383 -21.54 1.36 35.81
CA VAL A 383 -21.87 0.89 34.44
C VAL A 383 -21.73 -0.63 34.39
N ARG A 384 -22.77 -1.32 33.95
CA ARG A 384 -22.85 -2.79 33.90
C ARG A 384 -23.28 -3.29 32.53
N ARG A 385 -22.74 -4.44 32.12
CA ARG A 385 -23.20 -5.14 30.91
C ARG A 385 -24.57 -5.79 31.15
N ILE A 386 -25.51 -5.53 30.24
CA ILE A 386 -26.80 -6.22 30.17
C ILE A 386 -26.60 -7.61 29.53
N THR A 387 -27.34 -8.61 29.99
CA THR A 387 -27.14 -10.02 29.61
C THR A 387 -28.30 -10.63 28.83
N GLU A 388 -29.35 -9.87 28.51
CA GLU A 388 -30.50 -10.32 27.73
C GLU A 388 -31.06 -9.21 26.83
N SER A 389 -31.80 -9.60 25.80
CA SER A 389 -32.41 -8.65 24.86
C SER A 389 -33.50 -7.82 25.53
N TRP A 390 -33.46 -6.51 25.31
CA TRP A 390 -34.50 -5.55 25.70
C TRP A 390 -34.79 -4.59 24.55
N SER A 391 -35.88 -3.84 24.69
CA SER A 391 -36.22 -2.69 23.87
C SER A 391 -36.49 -1.52 24.80
N SER A 392 -35.99 -0.33 24.46
CA SER A 392 -36.23 0.91 25.21
C SER A 392 -37.72 1.10 25.50
N SER A 393 -38.58 0.75 24.55
CA SER A 393 -40.05 0.75 24.62
C SER A 393 -40.71 -0.12 25.68
N THR A 394 -40.03 -1.17 26.16
CA THR A 394 -40.64 -2.22 27.00
C THR A 394 -40.06 -2.31 28.40
N VAL A 395 -38.98 -1.58 28.70
CA VAL A 395 -38.37 -1.60 30.03
C VAL A 395 -39.27 -0.88 31.03
N THR A 396 -39.53 -1.53 32.16
CA THR A 396 -40.22 -0.94 33.30
C THR A 396 -39.40 -1.15 34.58
N TRP A 397 -39.74 -0.43 35.64
CA TRP A 397 -39.17 -0.64 36.98
C TRP A 397 -39.51 -2.05 37.54
N ALA A 398 -40.65 -2.61 37.15
CA ALA A 398 -41.11 -3.93 37.58
C ALA A 398 -40.44 -5.07 36.78
N ASP A 399 -40.11 -4.83 35.52
CA ASP A 399 -39.47 -5.79 34.59
C ASP A 399 -38.21 -5.18 33.92
N PRO A 400 -37.12 -4.95 34.69
CA PRO A 400 -35.87 -4.44 34.15
C PRO A 400 -34.97 -5.58 33.65
N PRO A 401 -34.23 -5.41 32.54
CA PRO A 401 -33.41 -6.47 31.98
C PRO A 401 -32.23 -6.87 32.89
N ALA A 402 -31.93 -8.16 32.90
CA ALA A 402 -30.84 -8.77 33.65
C ALA A 402 -29.47 -8.17 33.27
N SER A 403 -28.60 -7.98 34.27
CA SER A 403 -27.24 -7.44 34.11
C SER A 403 -26.25 -8.14 35.02
N THR A 404 -24.96 -8.08 34.65
CA THR A 404 -23.86 -8.70 35.40
C THR A 404 -22.94 -7.65 36.05
N THR A 405 -22.26 -8.05 37.12
CA THR A 405 -21.14 -7.30 37.71
C THR A 405 -19.79 -7.65 37.08
N THR A 406 -19.71 -8.67 36.24
CA THR A 406 -18.50 -9.02 35.47
C THR A 406 -18.16 -7.88 34.50
N GLY A 407 -16.97 -7.28 34.67
CA GLY A 407 -16.56 -6.11 33.89
C GLY A 407 -17.23 -4.80 34.31
N GLN A 408 -17.94 -4.75 35.43
CA GLN A 408 -18.55 -3.51 35.93
C GLN A 408 -17.49 -2.44 36.20
N VAL A 409 -17.79 -1.22 35.77
CA VAL A 409 -17.00 -0.01 36.03
C VAL A 409 -17.72 0.85 37.06
N ILE A 410 -16.98 1.54 37.92
CA ILE A 410 -17.52 2.49 38.90
C ILE A 410 -16.79 3.82 38.75
N ASN A 411 -17.55 4.91 38.63
CA ASN A 411 -17.03 6.26 38.69
C ASN A 411 -17.69 7.04 39.84
N THR A 412 -16.88 7.55 40.76
CA THR A 412 -17.30 8.35 41.92
C THR A 412 -17.19 9.86 41.68
N ALA A 413 -16.97 10.32 40.44
CA ALA A 413 -16.92 11.74 40.12
C ALA A 413 -18.28 12.39 40.40
N ALA A 414 -18.22 13.65 40.86
CA ALA A 414 -19.39 14.47 41.07
C ALA A 414 -19.32 15.76 40.24
N LYS A 415 -20.34 15.99 39.41
CA LYS A 415 -20.44 17.06 38.42
C LYS A 415 -21.88 17.58 38.33
N GLY A 416 -22.06 18.89 38.18
CA GLY A 416 -23.39 19.51 38.03
C GLY A 416 -24.12 19.84 39.34
N TYR A 417 -23.41 19.99 40.47
CA TYR A 417 -24.06 20.36 41.75
C TYR A 417 -24.17 21.87 41.96
N SER A 418 -23.16 22.65 41.53
CA SER A 418 -23.10 24.10 41.74
C SER A 418 -22.09 24.76 40.80
N ALA A 419 -21.97 26.10 40.85
CA ALA A 419 -20.92 26.80 40.09
C ALA A 419 -19.49 26.35 40.47
N ASP A 420 -19.26 25.96 41.73
CA ASP A 420 -17.98 25.41 42.22
C ASP A 420 -17.80 23.91 41.87
N CYS A 421 -18.88 23.25 41.45
CA CYS A 421 -18.93 21.84 41.03
C CYS A 421 -19.68 21.74 39.70
N PRO A 422 -19.11 22.30 38.61
CA PRO A 422 -19.80 22.48 37.34
C PRO A 422 -20.18 21.14 36.70
N ALA A 423 -21.14 21.20 35.78
CA ALA A 423 -21.49 20.10 34.88
C ALA A 423 -20.26 19.64 34.06
N GLY A 424 -20.32 18.41 33.55
CA GLY A 424 -19.27 17.88 32.67
C GLY A 424 -19.24 16.37 32.57
N THR A 425 -18.40 15.90 31.66
CA THR A 425 -18.29 14.49 31.29
C THR A 425 -17.76 13.60 32.42
N MET A 426 -18.46 12.52 32.69
CA MET A 426 -18.00 11.36 33.45
C MET A 426 -17.58 10.27 32.48
N ASN A 427 -16.30 9.93 32.52
CA ASN A 427 -15.66 8.92 31.67
C ASN A 427 -15.64 7.55 32.36
N PHE A 428 -15.88 6.48 31.59
CA PHE A 428 -15.87 5.10 32.07
C PHE A 428 -15.09 4.24 31.06
N ASP A 429 -13.91 3.77 31.48
CA ASP A 429 -13.16 2.69 30.79
C ASP A 429 -13.95 1.39 30.95
N ILE A 430 -14.61 0.96 29.86
CA ILE A 430 -15.48 -0.23 29.81
C ILE A 430 -14.82 -1.38 29.04
N ASP A 431 -13.49 -1.44 29.03
CA ASP A 431 -12.70 -2.37 28.21
C ASP A 431 -13.15 -3.82 28.34
N ALA A 432 -13.34 -4.29 29.58
CA ALA A 432 -13.75 -5.66 29.86
C ALA A 432 -15.16 -5.99 29.33
N ILE A 433 -16.02 -4.99 29.13
CA ILE A 433 -17.36 -5.15 28.54
C ILE A 433 -17.26 -5.21 27.02
N VAL A 434 -16.53 -4.28 26.40
CA VAL A 434 -16.39 -4.21 24.93
C VAL A 434 -15.58 -5.39 24.39
N ARG A 435 -14.46 -5.74 25.03
CA ARG A 435 -13.67 -6.96 24.72
C ARG A 435 -14.51 -8.23 24.80
N ALA A 436 -15.49 -8.31 25.70
CA ALA A 436 -16.40 -9.45 25.77
C ALA A 436 -17.36 -9.49 24.56
N TRP A 437 -17.82 -8.33 24.09
CA TRP A 437 -18.64 -8.22 22.89
C TRP A 437 -17.87 -8.56 21.61
N THR A 438 -16.70 -7.96 21.38
CA THR A 438 -15.91 -8.23 20.15
C THR A 438 -15.38 -9.66 20.06
N SER A 439 -15.28 -10.37 21.19
CA SER A 439 -14.95 -11.81 21.25
C SER A 439 -16.18 -12.75 21.17
N GLY A 440 -17.32 -12.25 20.69
CA GLY A 440 -18.50 -13.07 20.35
C GLY A 440 -19.60 -13.15 21.44
N THR A 441 -19.53 -12.34 22.50
CA THR A 441 -20.67 -12.22 23.44
C THR A 441 -21.72 -11.27 22.87
N ALA A 442 -22.99 -11.65 22.84
CA ALA A 442 -24.06 -10.79 22.35
C ALA A 442 -24.09 -9.40 23.02
N ASN A 443 -24.09 -8.34 22.18
CA ASN A 443 -24.23 -6.95 22.62
C ASN A 443 -25.70 -6.62 22.93
N HIS A 444 -26.02 -6.64 24.23
CA HIS A 444 -27.28 -6.16 24.78
C HIS A 444 -27.17 -4.77 25.45
N GLY A 445 -26.08 -4.03 25.27
CA GLY A 445 -25.91 -2.70 25.88
C GLY A 445 -25.63 -2.69 27.39
N LEU A 446 -25.90 -1.54 28.01
CA LEU A 446 -25.40 -1.12 29.32
C LEU A 446 -26.51 -0.63 30.25
N LEU A 447 -26.37 -0.97 31.53
CA LEU A 447 -27.14 -0.43 32.65
C LEU A 447 -26.28 0.56 33.44
N VAL A 448 -26.80 1.76 33.64
CA VAL A 448 -26.22 2.83 34.48
C VAL A 448 -27.08 3.02 35.73
N ARG A 449 -26.49 2.85 36.92
CA ARG A 449 -27.19 2.92 38.22
C ARG A 449 -26.29 3.43 39.35
N GLY A 450 -26.85 3.80 40.49
CA GLY A 450 -26.05 4.01 41.71
C GLY A 450 -25.42 2.70 42.19
N VAL A 451 -24.21 2.75 42.77
CA VAL A 451 -23.56 1.58 43.38
C VAL A 451 -24.35 1.09 44.60
N ASP A 452 -24.69 2.01 45.50
CA ASP A 452 -25.64 1.81 46.59
C ASP A 452 -26.89 2.67 46.33
N GLU A 453 -28.01 2.02 46.02
CA GLU A 453 -29.29 2.69 45.77
C GLU A 453 -30.01 3.15 47.06
N THR A 454 -29.33 3.14 48.21
CA THR A 454 -29.73 3.84 49.43
C THR A 454 -28.86 5.07 49.74
N ASP A 455 -27.72 5.23 49.04
CA ASP A 455 -26.83 6.38 49.22
C ASP A 455 -27.32 7.61 48.44
N SER A 456 -27.72 8.65 49.18
CA SER A 456 -28.33 9.86 48.65
C SER A 456 -27.37 10.79 47.88
N TYR A 457 -26.07 10.49 47.87
CA TYR A 457 -25.06 11.21 47.08
C TYR A 457 -24.87 10.63 45.66
N THR A 458 -25.59 9.54 45.32
CA THR A 458 -25.45 8.84 44.04
C THR A 458 -26.31 9.42 42.92
N TRP A 459 -27.26 10.32 43.19
CA TRP A 459 -28.15 10.85 42.16
C TRP A 459 -27.42 11.69 41.10
N ARG A 460 -27.55 11.27 39.85
CA ARG A 460 -27.02 11.92 38.65
C ARG A 460 -28.12 12.12 37.62
N ARG A 461 -28.07 13.23 36.90
CA ARG A 461 -28.78 13.46 35.64
C ARG A 461 -27.75 13.71 34.55
N PHE A 462 -27.75 12.85 33.53
CA PHE A 462 -26.90 12.93 32.36
C PHE A 462 -27.72 13.40 31.15
N ARG A 463 -27.07 13.91 30.11
CA ARG A 463 -27.72 14.07 28.79
C ARG A 463 -27.97 12.70 28.15
N SER A 464 -29.08 12.57 27.43
CA SER A 464 -29.46 11.38 26.64
C SER A 464 -29.08 11.55 25.17
N ALA A 465 -29.33 10.53 24.36
CA ALA A 465 -29.27 10.60 22.90
C ALA A 465 -30.21 11.67 22.28
N ASN A 466 -31.34 11.98 22.93
CA ASN A 466 -32.31 12.98 22.46
C ASN A 466 -31.83 14.43 22.63
N TYR A 467 -30.88 14.69 23.53
CA TYR A 467 -30.34 16.03 23.71
C TYR A 467 -29.51 16.46 22.49
N VAL A 468 -29.62 17.72 22.08
CA VAL A 468 -28.90 18.30 20.94
C VAL A 468 -27.87 19.29 21.45
N SER A 469 -26.58 19.04 21.19
CA SER A 469 -25.53 20.05 21.42
C SER A 469 -25.14 20.85 20.17
N GLY A 470 -25.57 20.41 18.98
CA GLY A 470 -25.15 20.91 17.67
C GLY A 470 -23.80 20.35 17.17
N ASP A 471 -23.05 19.64 18.01
CA ASP A 471 -21.71 19.12 17.71
C ASP A 471 -21.42 17.69 18.23
N GLY A 472 -22.38 17.06 18.92
CA GLY A 472 -22.23 15.75 19.56
C GLY A 472 -21.38 15.74 20.84
N SER A 473 -21.01 16.90 21.40
CA SER A 473 -20.08 16.98 22.54
C SER A 473 -20.66 16.52 23.89
N THR A 474 -21.98 16.41 24.03
CA THR A 474 -22.62 16.09 25.33
C THR A 474 -23.44 14.80 25.33
N GLU A 475 -23.84 14.33 24.15
CA GLU A 475 -24.56 13.08 23.97
C GLU A 475 -23.74 11.87 24.44
N PRO A 476 -24.40 10.80 24.95
CA PRO A 476 -23.73 9.56 25.28
C PRO A 476 -22.96 9.00 24.08
N HIS A 477 -21.64 8.94 24.21
CA HIS A 477 -20.74 8.40 23.19
C HIS A 477 -19.74 7.42 23.79
N LEU A 478 -19.38 6.44 22.97
CA LEU A 478 -18.40 5.40 23.26
C LEU A 478 -17.28 5.51 22.22
N THR A 479 -16.10 5.91 22.68
CA THR A 479 -14.86 5.82 21.90
C THR A 479 -14.25 4.44 22.09
N ILE A 480 -13.79 3.83 21.00
CA ILE A 480 -13.12 2.53 20.98
C ILE A 480 -11.86 2.66 20.12
N THR A 481 -10.70 2.49 20.74
CA THR A 481 -9.42 2.35 20.02
C THR A 481 -9.16 0.86 19.84
N TYR A 482 -8.90 0.42 18.61
CA TYR A 482 -8.71 -0.97 18.25
C TYR A 482 -7.71 -1.15 17.10
N ASN A 483 -7.34 -2.41 16.88
CA ASN A 483 -6.55 -2.90 15.75
C ASN A 483 -7.14 -4.27 15.36
N HIS A 484 -6.93 -4.75 14.14
CA HIS A 484 -7.10 -6.18 13.86
C HIS A 484 -5.82 -6.92 14.28
N TYR A 485 -5.87 -8.25 14.29
CA TYR A 485 -4.65 -9.03 14.44
C TYR A 485 -4.25 -9.50 13.04
N PRO A 486 -3.00 -9.32 12.60
CA PRO A 486 -2.58 -9.87 11.33
C PRO A 486 -2.68 -11.40 11.36
N GLU A 487 -2.95 -12.00 10.21
CA GLU A 487 -3.19 -13.44 10.12
C GLU A 487 -1.94 -14.25 10.49
N VAL A 488 -2.18 -15.47 11.00
CA VAL A 488 -1.10 -16.42 11.28
C VAL A 488 -0.55 -16.91 9.93
N PRO A 489 0.73 -16.66 9.60
CA PRO A 489 1.24 -16.93 8.28
C PRO A 489 1.39 -18.43 8.02
N SER A 490 1.65 -18.79 6.77
CA SER A 490 1.94 -20.17 6.37
C SER A 490 3.23 -20.73 7.02
N ALA A 491 3.44 -22.04 6.93
CA ALA A 491 4.73 -22.64 7.29
C ALA A 491 5.78 -22.22 6.25
N PRO A 492 6.94 -21.63 6.63
CA PRO A 492 7.85 -21.01 5.67
C PRO A 492 8.34 -21.92 4.54
N SER A 493 8.53 -21.39 3.33
CA SER A 493 9.36 -22.03 2.32
C SER A 493 10.85 -21.73 2.55
N LEU A 494 11.71 -22.57 1.97
CA LEU A 494 13.17 -22.43 2.03
C LEU A 494 13.76 -22.75 0.66
N SER A 495 14.45 -21.79 0.07
CA SER A 495 15.14 -21.92 -1.21
C SER A 495 16.62 -21.58 -1.06
N PRO A 496 17.55 -22.40 -1.61
CA PRO A 496 17.34 -23.56 -2.45
C PRO A 496 17.16 -24.82 -1.60
N SER A 497 16.25 -25.70 -2.04
CA SER A 497 16.02 -26.99 -1.39
C SER A 497 15.80 -28.12 -2.40
N THR A 498 16.03 -29.36 -1.95
CA THR A 498 15.87 -30.59 -2.73
C THR A 498 15.11 -31.65 -1.93
N GLY A 499 14.26 -32.42 -2.61
CA GLY A 499 13.31 -33.29 -1.93
C GLY A 499 12.33 -32.48 -1.07
N THR A 500 11.81 -33.07 0.01
CA THR A 500 10.82 -32.37 0.85
C THR A 500 11.42 -31.49 1.95
N ASN A 501 12.62 -31.79 2.45
CA ASN A 501 13.17 -31.20 3.69
C ASN A 501 14.71 -31.00 3.66
N VAL A 502 15.39 -30.99 2.51
CA VAL A 502 16.86 -30.79 2.46
C VAL A 502 17.19 -29.43 1.85
N VAL A 503 17.77 -28.52 2.64
CA VAL A 503 18.25 -27.22 2.19
C VAL A 503 19.69 -27.36 1.72
N THR A 504 20.01 -26.82 0.55
CA THR A 504 21.32 -27.01 -0.10
C THR A 504 22.23 -25.78 -0.03
N SER A 505 21.74 -24.65 0.47
CA SER A 505 22.54 -23.46 0.78
C SER A 505 22.73 -23.30 2.30
N ARG A 506 23.77 -22.55 2.68
CA ARG A 506 23.99 -22.11 4.07
C ARG A 506 23.36 -20.76 4.38
N THR A 507 22.86 -20.06 3.37
CA THR A 507 22.26 -18.72 3.50
C THR A 507 20.91 -18.63 2.79
N PRO A 508 20.03 -19.65 2.86
CA PRO A 508 18.83 -19.75 2.04
C PRO A 508 17.90 -18.54 2.19
N ALA A 509 17.12 -18.26 1.15
CA ALA A 509 15.94 -17.43 1.27
C ALA A 509 14.83 -18.19 2.01
N LEU A 510 14.21 -17.53 2.98
CA LEU A 510 12.98 -17.95 3.65
C LEU A 510 11.84 -17.09 3.13
N SER A 511 10.69 -17.70 2.86
CA SER A 511 9.50 -16.99 2.36
C SER A 511 8.23 -17.48 3.04
N THR A 512 7.25 -16.58 3.22
CA THR A 512 5.89 -16.93 3.64
C THR A 512 4.96 -15.82 3.16
N MET A 513 3.76 -16.20 2.74
CA MET A 513 2.69 -15.22 2.58
C MET A 513 2.30 -14.65 3.95
N VAL A 514 2.07 -13.34 4.00
CA VAL A 514 1.61 -12.57 5.16
C VAL A 514 0.37 -11.76 4.78
N SER A 515 -0.54 -11.59 5.73
CA SER A 515 -1.84 -10.94 5.51
C SER A 515 -2.34 -10.27 6.78
N ASP A 516 -3.11 -9.22 6.60
CA ASP A 516 -3.86 -8.46 7.61
C ASP A 516 -5.14 -7.92 6.95
N ASP A 517 -6.23 -7.88 7.72
CA ASP A 517 -7.51 -7.30 7.31
C ASP A 517 -7.44 -5.76 7.30
N ASP A 518 -6.57 -5.18 8.15
CA ASP A 518 -6.22 -3.77 8.08
C ASP A 518 -5.32 -3.54 6.84
N PRO A 519 -5.63 -2.58 5.93
CA PRO A 519 -4.86 -2.33 4.72
C PRO A 519 -3.60 -1.52 5.04
N GLN A 520 -2.67 -2.19 5.71
CA GLN A 520 -1.38 -1.69 6.16
C GLN A 520 -0.29 -2.68 5.80
N ARG A 521 0.93 -2.16 5.60
CA ARG A 521 2.08 -3.02 5.33
C ARG A 521 2.46 -3.84 6.55
N VAL A 522 2.72 -5.12 6.31
CA VAL A 522 3.05 -6.14 7.29
C VAL A 522 4.48 -6.63 7.08
N ARG A 523 5.06 -7.33 8.06
CA ARG A 523 6.34 -8.01 7.93
C ARG A 523 6.31 -9.36 8.61
N ALA A 524 7.14 -10.30 8.15
CA ALA A 524 7.33 -11.57 8.84
C ALA A 524 8.48 -11.46 9.86
N GLN A 525 8.31 -12.07 11.03
CA GLN A 525 9.40 -12.44 11.91
C GLN A 525 9.66 -13.94 11.80
N TYR A 526 10.87 -14.32 11.38
CA TYR A 526 11.32 -15.69 11.28
C TYR A 526 12.07 -16.14 12.53
N ALA A 527 11.85 -17.39 12.94
CA ALA A 527 12.63 -18.05 13.99
C ALA A 527 13.13 -19.41 13.52
N ILE A 528 14.45 -19.63 13.57
CA ILE A 528 15.11 -20.93 13.33
C ILE A 528 15.76 -21.41 14.63
N GLU A 529 15.58 -22.68 14.96
CA GLU A 529 16.25 -23.36 16.09
C GLU A 529 16.53 -24.84 15.76
N PRO A 530 17.28 -25.59 16.57
CA PRO A 530 17.54 -27.01 16.32
C PRO A 530 16.26 -27.83 16.48
N ASP A 531 16.08 -28.85 15.64
CA ASP A 531 14.96 -29.77 15.78
C ASP A 531 15.17 -30.67 17.04
N PRO A 532 14.29 -30.60 18.07
CA PRO A 532 14.44 -31.39 19.29
C PRO A 532 14.28 -32.91 19.08
N ALA A 533 13.91 -33.37 17.87
CA ALA A 533 14.01 -34.79 17.51
C ALA A 533 15.48 -35.27 17.39
N TYR A 534 16.44 -34.35 17.28
CA TYR A 534 17.87 -34.61 17.11
C TYR A 534 18.70 -33.94 18.23
N ASN A 535 19.92 -34.45 18.46
CA ASN A 535 20.81 -33.92 19.49
C ASN A 535 21.75 -32.83 18.94
N ASP A 536 21.19 -31.90 18.16
CA ASP A 536 21.87 -30.72 17.64
C ASP A 536 21.65 -29.54 18.59
N THR A 537 22.71 -28.82 18.97
CA THR A 537 22.69 -27.95 20.17
C THR A 537 23.12 -26.50 19.96
N THR A 538 23.41 -26.07 18.72
CA THR A 538 24.05 -24.77 18.45
C THR A 538 23.64 -24.15 17.10
N TYR A 539 22.39 -23.69 16.99
CA TYR A 539 22.02 -22.63 16.04
C TYR A 539 20.70 -21.99 16.49
N THR A 540 20.62 -20.65 16.49
CA THR A 540 19.37 -19.91 16.70
C THR A 540 19.41 -18.64 15.86
N LEU A 541 18.39 -18.41 15.04
CA LEU A 541 18.17 -17.17 14.31
C LEU A 541 16.79 -16.63 14.67
N SER A 542 16.70 -15.34 14.94
CA SER A 542 15.45 -14.59 15.02
C SER A 542 15.66 -13.29 14.27
N SER A 543 14.89 -13.05 13.22
CA SER A 543 15.03 -11.85 12.38
C SER A 543 13.71 -11.47 11.75
N ASP A 544 13.51 -10.16 11.60
CA ASP A 544 12.37 -9.60 10.90
C ASP A 544 12.71 -9.38 9.41
N THR A 545 11.70 -9.36 8.54
CA THR A 545 11.81 -8.86 7.16
C THR A 545 11.65 -7.34 7.10
N PRO A 546 11.95 -6.70 5.97
CA PRO A 546 11.30 -5.46 5.55
C PRO A 546 9.78 -5.59 5.57
N TYR A 547 9.10 -4.44 5.52
CA TYR A 547 7.65 -4.40 5.36
C TYR A 547 7.26 -4.66 3.89
N VAL A 548 6.21 -5.42 3.68
CA VAL A 548 5.58 -5.77 2.40
C VAL A 548 4.09 -5.48 2.48
N ASP A 549 3.38 -5.42 1.35
CA ASP A 549 1.92 -5.23 1.39
C ASP A 549 1.19 -6.49 1.88
N THR A 550 -0.08 -6.31 2.27
CA THR A 550 -0.93 -7.43 2.68
C THR A 550 -1.17 -8.38 1.50
N MET A 551 -1.25 -9.69 1.78
CA MET A 551 -1.32 -10.78 0.80
C MET A 551 -0.04 -11.02 -0.02
N GLU A 552 1.09 -10.40 0.33
CA GLU A 552 2.36 -10.67 -0.33
C GLU A 552 3.27 -11.67 0.41
N ALA A 553 4.28 -12.20 -0.27
CA ALA A 553 5.31 -13.04 0.35
C ALA A 553 6.43 -12.22 1.03
N ALA A 554 6.49 -12.22 2.36
CA ALA A 554 7.57 -11.62 3.13
C ALA A 554 8.85 -12.51 3.08
N VAL A 555 9.94 -11.98 2.51
CA VAL A 555 11.18 -12.75 2.27
C VAL A 555 12.31 -12.34 3.23
N LEU A 556 13.07 -13.32 3.72
CA LEU A 556 14.32 -13.14 4.46
C LEU A 556 15.45 -14.00 3.87
N ALA A 557 16.50 -13.38 3.35
CA ALA A 557 17.76 -14.10 3.11
C ALA A 557 18.49 -14.36 4.43
N VAL A 558 18.85 -15.62 4.74
CA VAL A 558 19.64 -15.92 5.95
C VAL A 558 21.01 -15.23 5.86
N PRO A 559 21.39 -14.35 6.81
CA PRO A 559 22.60 -13.54 6.68
C PRO A 559 23.90 -14.35 6.66
N GLU A 560 24.84 -13.97 5.79
CA GLU A 560 26.20 -14.55 5.74
C GLU A 560 26.98 -14.44 7.04
N ALA A 561 26.66 -13.45 7.89
CA ALA A 561 27.23 -13.29 9.22
C ALA A 561 26.74 -14.34 10.24
N SER A 562 25.65 -15.06 9.93
CA SER A 562 25.09 -16.14 10.77
C SER A 562 24.61 -17.32 9.90
N PRO A 563 25.50 -17.92 9.09
CA PRO A 563 25.12 -18.90 8.09
C PRO A 563 24.75 -20.22 8.76
N LEU A 564 23.79 -20.93 8.17
CA LEU A 564 23.34 -22.22 8.66
C LEU A 564 24.52 -23.21 8.76
N PRO A 565 24.61 -24.00 9.84
CA PRO A 565 25.61 -25.04 9.98
C PRO A 565 25.25 -26.25 9.11
N ASP A 566 26.17 -26.67 8.25
CA ASP A 566 26.00 -27.84 7.39
C ASP A 566 25.91 -29.16 8.20
N GLY A 567 25.14 -30.11 7.69
CA GLY A 567 24.86 -31.40 8.33
C GLY A 567 23.96 -31.35 9.57
N LYS A 568 23.16 -30.28 9.74
CA LYS A 568 22.32 -30.05 10.93
C LYS A 568 20.82 -30.14 10.67
N HIS A 569 20.09 -30.62 11.67
CA HIS A 569 18.63 -30.73 11.67
C HIS A 569 18.05 -29.53 12.42
N LEU A 570 17.35 -28.68 11.69
CA LEU A 570 16.80 -27.42 12.16
C LEU A 570 15.30 -27.39 11.91
N ARG A 571 14.63 -26.43 12.54
CA ARG A 571 13.22 -26.11 12.27
C ARG A 571 13.01 -24.61 12.19
N VAL A 572 12.12 -24.18 11.29
CA VAL A 572 11.75 -22.79 11.07
C VAL A 572 10.25 -22.58 11.20
N ARG A 573 9.85 -21.38 11.61
CA ARG A 573 8.47 -20.86 11.63
C ARG A 573 8.48 -19.34 11.46
N ALA A 574 7.33 -18.76 11.18
CA ALA A 574 7.13 -17.32 11.07
C ALA A 574 5.95 -16.84 11.92
N GLN A 575 5.89 -15.54 12.20
CA GLN A 575 4.70 -14.83 12.67
C GLN A 575 4.62 -13.48 11.95
N THR A 576 3.40 -13.01 11.66
CA THR A 576 3.19 -11.71 10.99
C THR A 576 3.25 -10.58 12.03
N PHE A 577 3.66 -9.38 11.62
CA PHE A 577 3.66 -8.16 12.42
C PHE A 577 3.23 -6.98 11.56
N ASP A 578 2.27 -6.19 12.04
CA ASP A 578 1.63 -5.09 11.29
C ASP A 578 2.16 -3.69 11.64
N GLY A 579 3.04 -3.59 12.65
CA GLY A 579 3.51 -2.32 13.24
C GLY A 579 3.12 -2.15 14.71
N THR A 580 2.03 -2.78 15.12
CA THR A 580 1.38 -2.68 16.45
C THR A 580 1.38 -4.03 17.17
N ASP A 581 0.95 -5.09 16.49
CA ASP A 581 0.69 -6.42 17.00
C ASP A 581 1.36 -7.52 16.16
N TYR A 582 1.64 -8.65 16.83
CA TYR A 582 2.01 -9.89 16.15
C TYR A 582 0.77 -10.76 15.96
N SER A 583 0.79 -11.61 14.93
CA SER A 583 -0.24 -12.63 14.72
C SER A 583 -0.46 -13.48 15.99
N PRO A 584 -1.70 -13.89 16.31
CA PRO A 584 -2.05 -14.44 17.62
C PRO A 584 -1.38 -15.78 17.94
N ALA A 585 -0.80 -16.42 16.93
CA ALA A 585 0.13 -17.52 17.04
C ALA A 585 1.26 -17.41 16.01
N TRP A 586 2.30 -18.21 16.21
CA TRP A 586 3.26 -18.53 15.16
C TRP A 586 2.71 -19.58 14.21
N SER A 587 3.21 -19.61 12.98
CA SER A 587 2.97 -20.70 12.04
C SER A 587 3.54 -22.04 12.53
N SER A 588 3.05 -23.13 11.94
CA SER A 588 3.53 -24.48 12.27
C SER A 588 5.00 -24.67 11.88
N TRP A 589 5.78 -25.31 12.76
CA TRP A 589 7.18 -25.64 12.49
C TRP A 589 7.36 -26.47 11.21
N LYS A 590 8.25 -26.02 10.32
CA LYS A 590 8.81 -26.81 9.22
C LYS A 590 10.21 -27.28 9.60
N THR A 591 10.42 -28.59 9.60
CA THR A 591 11.72 -29.24 9.88
C THR A 591 12.53 -29.40 8.60
N PHE A 592 13.83 -29.12 8.65
CA PHE A 592 14.73 -29.31 7.50
C PHE A 592 16.13 -29.74 7.93
N THR A 593 16.88 -30.32 7.00
CA THR A 593 18.31 -30.65 7.16
C THR A 593 19.13 -29.79 6.21
N VAL A 594 20.22 -29.22 6.69
CA VAL A 594 21.22 -28.54 5.83
C VAL A 594 22.18 -29.60 5.31
N ASP A 595 22.29 -29.75 3.99
CA ASP A 595 23.27 -30.64 3.35
C ASP A 595 23.69 -30.03 2.00
N THR A 596 24.75 -29.22 2.03
CA THR A 596 25.26 -28.56 0.81
C THR A 596 25.81 -29.55 -0.21
N SER A 597 26.16 -30.78 0.20
CA SER A 597 26.57 -31.85 -0.72
C SER A 597 25.43 -32.36 -1.62
N LYS A 598 24.18 -31.93 -1.37
CA LYS A 598 23.02 -32.17 -2.25
C LYS A 598 22.71 -31.01 -3.19
N ALA A 599 23.47 -29.91 -3.14
CA ALA A 599 23.36 -28.86 -4.14
C ALA A 599 23.51 -29.44 -5.55
N PRO A 600 22.75 -28.95 -6.54
CA PRO A 600 22.90 -29.37 -7.93
C PRO A 600 24.36 -29.25 -8.38
N VAL A 601 24.89 -30.31 -9.00
CA VAL A 601 26.20 -30.24 -9.66
C VAL A 601 26.08 -29.24 -10.82
N PRO A 602 26.97 -28.23 -10.93
CA PRO A 602 27.02 -27.36 -12.09
C PRO A 602 27.17 -28.15 -13.39
N GLU A 603 26.69 -27.61 -14.51
CA GLU A 603 26.87 -28.30 -15.79
C GLU A 603 28.33 -28.21 -16.27
N VAL A 604 28.75 -29.19 -17.07
CA VAL A 604 30.08 -29.16 -17.69
C VAL A 604 30.11 -27.99 -18.69
N PRO A 605 31.07 -27.06 -18.59
CA PRO A 605 31.08 -25.85 -19.43
C PRO A 605 31.03 -26.13 -20.93
N VAL A 606 30.33 -25.27 -21.66
CA VAL A 606 30.06 -25.41 -23.09
C VAL A 606 30.60 -24.23 -23.91
N ASP A 607 30.53 -24.36 -25.23
CA ASP A 607 30.97 -23.35 -26.22
C ASP A 607 32.36 -22.78 -25.93
N LEU A 608 33.31 -23.71 -25.75
CA LEU A 608 34.69 -23.46 -25.40
C LEU A 608 35.41 -22.80 -26.57
N ALA A 609 36.10 -21.70 -26.27
CA ALA A 609 36.90 -20.97 -27.23
C ALA A 609 38.20 -20.48 -26.61
N THR A 610 39.12 -20.07 -27.47
CA THR A 610 40.40 -19.49 -27.08
C THR A 610 40.73 -18.41 -28.09
N GLY A 611 41.38 -17.34 -27.67
CA GLY A 611 41.75 -16.24 -28.55
C GLY A 611 42.99 -15.49 -28.05
N ALA A 612 43.36 -14.44 -28.79
CA ALA A 612 44.58 -13.66 -28.57
C ALA A 612 45.86 -14.51 -28.64
N PHE A 613 45.91 -15.50 -29.54
CA PHE A 613 47.11 -16.31 -29.81
C PHE A 613 48.30 -15.51 -30.37
N GLN A 614 48.03 -14.28 -30.83
CA GLN A 614 48.97 -13.26 -31.27
C GLN A 614 49.69 -12.55 -30.10
N THR A 615 49.34 -12.87 -28.84
CA THR A 615 49.97 -12.29 -27.64
C THR A 615 50.49 -13.39 -26.70
N THR A 616 51.35 -13.04 -25.76
CA THR A 616 51.81 -13.96 -24.69
C THR A 616 50.81 -14.17 -23.57
N THR A 617 49.62 -13.56 -23.65
CA THR A 617 48.53 -13.59 -22.66
C THR A 617 47.18 -13.97 -23.29
N PRO A 618 47.08 -15.15 -23.96
CA PRO A 618 45.85 -15.58 -24.59
C PRO A 618 44.71 -15.74 -23.57
N LEU A 619 43.48 -15.63 -24.07
CA LEU A 619 42.27 -15.74 -23.27
C LEU A 619 41.65 -17.12 -23.44
N LEU A 620 41.37 -17.80 -22.33
CA LEU A 620 40.62 -19.06 -22.26
C LEU A 620 39.16 -18.73 -21.90
N THR A 621 38.18 -19.32 -22.56
CA THR A 621 36.77 -18.96 -22.29
C THR A 621 35.78 -20.09 -22.60
N GLY A 622 34.67 -20.11 -21.84
CA GLY A 622 33.51 -20.96 -22.08
C GLY A 622 32.30 -20.47 -21.29
N VAL A 623 31.11 -20.93 -21.68
CA VAL A 623 29.85 -20.66 -20.96
C VAL A 623 29.74 -21.64 -19.79
N VAL A 624 29.45 -21.12 -18.61
CA VAL A 624 29.24 -21.91 -17.39
C VAL A 624 27.78 -21.85 -16.95
N MET A 625 27.29 -22.90 -16.29
CA MET A 625 25.92 -22.94 -15.77
C MET A 625 25.89 -23.49 -14.34
N ALA A 626 25.29 -22.71 -13.42
CA ALA A 626 25.16 -22.99 -11.98
C ALA A 626 24.06 -24.00 -11.66
N ALA A 627 23.17 -24.24 -12.63
CA ALA A 627 21.92 -24.97 -12.45
C ALA A 627 21.00 -24.33 -11.37
N GLY A 628 21.01 -22.99 -11.27
CA GLY A 628 20.15 -22.18 -10.38
C GLY A 628 20.87 -21.44 -9.25
N GLN A 629 22.12 -21.79 -8.94
CA GLN A 629 22.79 -21.31 -7.72
C GLN A 629 23.45 -19.92 -7.84
N GLY A 630 22.98 -19.07 -8.77
CA GLY A 630 23.54 -17.73 -8.98
C GLY A 630 24.98 -17.76 -9.47
N ALA A 631 25.90 -17.18 -8.69
CA ALA A 631 27.30 -17.03 -9.08
C ALA A 631 28.04 -18.39 -9.26
N VAL A 632 28.84 -18.48 -10.32
CA VAL A 632 29.63 -19.64 -10.71
C VAL A 632 31.10 -19.27 -10.78
N THR A 633 31.95 -20.07 -10.15
CA THR A 633 33.40 -20.02 -10.39
C THR A 633 33.77 -20.94 -11.55
N ALA A 634 34.24 -20.37 -12.65
CA ALA A 634 34.91 -21.07 -13.72
C ALA A 634 36.38 -21.31 -13.37
N GLU A 635 36.81 -22.56 -13.28
CA GLU A 635 38.20 -22.94 -13.01
C GLU A 635 38.85 -23.54 -14.27
N TYR A 636 40.03 -23.03 -14.64
CA TYR A 636 40.79 -23.42 -15.83
C TYR A 636 42.12 -24.06 -15.43
N LEU A 637 42.47 -25.16 -16.09
CA LEU A 637 43.78 -25.80 -15.99
C LEU A 637 44.49 -25.79 -17.34
N LEU A 638 45.73 -25.30 -17.34
CA LEU A 638 46.59 -25.16 -18.51
C LEU A 638 47.77 -26.15 -18.45
N TYR A 639 48.14 -26.68 -19.61
CA TYR A 639 49.15 -27.72 -19.80
C TYR A 639 49.97 -27.43 -21.06
N ASP A 640 51.19 -27.94 -21.12
CA ASP A 640 52.03 -27.88 -22.32
C ASP A 640 51.74 -29.04 -23.32
N ALA A 641 52.57 -29.13 -24.37
CA ALA A 641 52.51 -30.22 -25.34
C ALA A 641 52.91 -31.60 -24.78
N ALA A 642 53.71 -31.67 -23.70
CA ALA A 642 54.07 -32.92 -23.03
C ALA A 642 52.93 -33.42 -22.13
N GLY A 643 52.19 -32.52 -21.51
CA GLY A 643 51.08 -32.78 -20.57
C GLY A 643 51.39 -32.32 -19.15
N ASP A 644 52.50 -31.62 -18.95
CA ASP A 644 52.88 -31.01 -17.68
C ASP A 644 52.07 -29.73 -17.47
N ALA A 645 51.68 -29.44 -16.23
CA ALA A 645 50.87 -28.26 -15.90
C ALA A 645 51.68 -26.97 -16.03
N VAL A 646 51.05 -25.90 -16.55
CA VAL A 646 51.68 -24.60 -16.81
C VAL A 646 50.94 -23.52 -16.02
N GLY A 647 51.61 -22.98 -15.00
CA GLY A 647 51.01 -22.01 -14.07
C GLY A 647 50.10 -22.65 -13.01
N GLU A 648 49.52 -21.80 -12.18
CA GLU A 648 48.47 -22.18 -11.22
C GLU A 648 47.08 -22.21 -11.90
N PRO A 649 46.07 -22.89 -11.32
CA PRO A 649 44.69 -22.83 -11.82
C PRO A 649 44.19 -21.39 -11.90
N LEU A 650 43.60 -21.00 -13.03
CA LEU A 650 42.94 -19.70 -13.16
C LEU A 650 41.48 -19.85 -12.75
N THR A 651 40.96 -18.91 -11.95
CA THR A 651 39.57 -18.91 -11.47
C THR A 651 38.89 -17.59 -11.80
N VAL A 652 37.67 -17.64 -12.33
CA VAL A 652 36.88 -16.46 -12.72
C VAL A 652 35.45 -16.63 -12.22
N GLY A 653 34.95 -15.69 -11.41
CA GLY A 653 33.54 -15.66 -11.01
C GLY A 653 32.69 -14.96 -12.07
N VAL A 654 31.55 -15.56 -12.44
CA VAL A 654 30.53 -14.98 -13.33
C VAL A 654 29.13 -15.43 -12.89
N GLN A 655 28.06 -14.78 -13.37
CA GLN A 655 26.69 -15.24 -13.10
C GLN A 655 26.33 -16.53 -13.86
N ASP A 656 25.28 -17.25 -13.40
CA ASP A 656 24.73 -18.41 -14.12
C ASP A 656 24.45 -18.05 -15.60
N GLY A 657 24.82 -18.93 -16.51
CA GLY A 657 24.65 -18.75 -17.95
C GLY A 657 25.60 -17.76 -18.63
N SER A 658 26.48 -17.10 -17.89
CA SER A 658 27.47 -16.18 -18.44
C SER A 658 28.66 -16.89 -19.08
N ARG A 659 29.33 -16.18 -20.00
CA ARG A 659 30.62 -16.60 -20.56
C ARG A 659 31.75 -16.17 -19.64
N ALA A 660 32.41 -17.12 -18.98
CA ALA A 660 33.63 -16.83 -18.24
C ALA A 660 34.82 -16.63 -19.19
N VAL A 661 35.73 -15.73 -18.84
CA VAL A 661 36.95 -15.41 -19.62
C VAL A 661 38.13 -15.29 -18.66
N ALA A 662 39.18 -16.09 -18.87
CA ALA A 662 40.40 -16.09 -18.07
C ALA A 662 41.62 -15.68 -18.90
N LYS A 663 42.35 -14.64 -18.47
CA LYS A 663 43.62 -14.21 -19.08
C LYS A 663 44.78 -15.03 -18.56
N VAL A 664 45.50 -15.72 -19.44
CA VAL A 664 46.74 -16.43 -19.07
C VAL A 664 47.80 -15.38 -18.70
N SER A 665 48.48 -15.59 -17.57
CA SER A 665 49.45 -14.63 -17.04
C SER A 665 50.69 -14.48 -17.92
N GLU A 666 51.26 -13.27 -17.95
CA GLU A 666 52.48 -12.97 -18.70
C GLU A 666 53.67 -13.89 -18.32
N GLY A 667 54.49 -14.22 -19.31
CA GLY A 667 55.73 -14.98 -19.11
C GLY A 667 55.56 -16.49 -18.94
N LEU A 668 54.32 -17.01 -18.92
CA LEU A 668 54.05 -18.46 -18.86
C LEU A 668 54.24 -19.17 -20.21
N LEU A 669 54.00 -18.46 -21.32
CA LEU A 669 53.95 -19.05 -22.66
C LEU A 669 55.13 -18.64 -23.55
N THR A 670 55.43 -19.50 -24.52
CA THR A 670 56.50 -19.34 -25.51
C THR A 670 55.91 -19.35 -26.92
N ASP A 671 56.43 -18.47 -27.78
CA ASP A 671 56.06 -18.39 -29.20
C ASP A 671 56.28 -19.71 -29.96
N GLY A 672 55.40 -20.01 -30.91
CA GLY A 672 55.37 -21.25 -31.70
C GLY A 672 55.06 -22.53 -30.92
N ALA A 673 54.88 -22.47 -29.59
CA ALA A 673 54.59 -23.64 -28.77
C ALA A 673 53.08 -23.94 -28.70
N THR A 674 52.74 -25.23 -28.62
CA THR A 674 51.37 -25.71 -28.46
C THR A 674 51.06 -25.99 -26.99
N TYR A 675 49.93 -25.47 -26.52
CA TYR A 675 49.40 -25.65 -25.18
C TYR A 675 48.02 -26.31 -25.25
N ARG A 676 47.59 -26.87 -24.12
CA ARG A 676 46.28 -27.51 -23.95
C ARG A 676 45.64 -27.04 -22.67
N TRP A 677 44.32 -26.84 -22.68
CA TRP A 677 43.60 -26.43 -21.49
C TRP A 677 42.23 -27.10 -21.39
N LYS A 678 41.66 -27.08 -20.19
CA LYS A 678 40.30 -27.53 -19.89
C LYS A 678 39.74 -26.64 -18.79
N MET A 679 38.42 -26.61 -18.65
CA MET A 679 37.75 -25.86 -17.59
C MET A 679 36.64 -26.67 -16.93
N ARG A 680 36.17 -26.21 -15.78
CA ARG A 680 34.98 -26.68 -15.08
C ARG A 680 34.24 -25.51 -14.43
N ALA A 681 32.92 -25.63 -14.31
CA ALA A 681 32.09 -24.79 -13.45
C ALA A 681 32.07 -25.36 -12.02
N CYS A 682 32.11 -24.49 -11.02
CA CYS A 682 32.02 -24.80 -9.60
C CYS A 682 31.10 -23.80 -8.86
N THR A 683 30.34 -24.32 -7.90
CA THR A 683 29.71 -23.56 -6.82
C THR A 683 30.46 -23.83 -5.50
N ASP A 684 30.07 -23.17 -4.40
CA ASP A 684 30.74 -23.20 -3.08
C ASP A 684 31.24 -24.57 -2.57
N SER A 685 30.56 -25.65 -2.96
CA SER A 685 30.85 -27.00 -2.47
C SER A 685 30.84 -28.10 -3.54
N VAL A 686 30.45 -27.79 -4.79
CA VAL A 686 30.26 -28.80 -5.84
C VAL A 686 30.80 -28.29 -7.18
N CYS A 687 31.55 -29.14 -7.89
CA CYS A 687 32.07 -28.83 -9.22
C CYS A 687 31.58 -29.83 -10.26
N SER A 688 31.31 -29.32 -11.46
CA SER A 688 31.21 -30.11 -12.68
C SER A 688 32.49 -30.91 -12.98
N ALA A 689 32.37 -31.90 -13.87
CA ALA A 689 33.53 -32.53 -14.47
C ALA A 689 34.27 -31.55 -15.40
N TYR A 690 35.59 -31.69 -15.53
CA TYR A 690 36.33 -30.92 -16.52
C TYR A 690 35.90 -31.25 -17.94
N THR A 691 35.94 -30.24 -18.79
CA THR A 691 35.78 -30.36 -20.24
C THR A 691 36.89 -31.20 -20.89
N SER A 692 36.65 -31.64 -22.13
CA SER A 692 37.71 -32.22 -22.96
C SER A 692 38.79 -31.17 -23.25
N LEU A 693 40.06 -31.59 -23.20
CA LEU A 693 41.20 -30.72 -23.49
C LEU A 693 41.06 -30.04 -24.87
N GLN A 694 41.00 -28.71 -24.86
CA GLN A 694 41.20 -27.86 -26.02
C GLN A 694 42.70 -27.68 -26.26
N ALA A 695 43.11 -27.39 -27.49
CA ALA A 695 44.50 -27.16 -27.86
C ALA A 695 44.63 -25.86 -28.66
N PHE A 696 45.71 -25.12 -28.42
CA PHE A 696 46.07 -23.95 -29.21
C PHE A 696 47.58 -23.85 -29.38
N THR A 697 48.03 -23.11 -30.40
CA THR A 697 49.43 -22.81 -30.65
C THR A 697 49.60 -21.30 -30.61
N LEU A 698 50.64 -20.81 -29.92
CA LEU A 698 51.01 -19.40 -29.93
C LEU A 698 51.65 -19.04 -31.27
N ASP A 699 51.27 -17.92 -31.86
CA ASP A 699 51.77 -17.44 -33.16
C ASP A 699 51.89 -15.92 -33.08
N LEU A 700 53.02 -15.42 -32.58
CA LEU A 700 53.30 -13.99 -32.43
C LEU A 700 53.70 -13.39 -33.79
N ALA A 701 52.74 -13.19 -34.69
CA ALA A 701 53.01 -12.45 -35.92
C ALA A 701 53.16 -10.94 -35.63
N ASP A 702 54.10 -10.28 -36.30
CA ASP A 702 54.31 -8.83 -36.17
C ASP A 702 53.07 -8.04 -36.63
N GLU A 703 52.19 -7.64 -35.71
CA GLU A 703 51.10 -6.70 -35.99
C GLU A 703 51.68 -5.32 -36.37
N THR A 704 51.54 -4.95 -37.65
CA THR A 704 51.88 -3.61 -38.12
C THR A 704 50.81 -2.60 -37.69
N VAL A 705 50.91 -2.09 -36.46
CA VAL A 705 50.01 -1.05 -35.94
C VAL A 705 50.02 0.19 -36.86
N PRO A 706 48.89 0.56 -37.49
CA PRO A 706 48.83 1.74 -38.36
C PRO A 706 48.90 3.03 -37.56
N THR A 707 49.99 3.79 -37.69
CA THR A 707 50.13 5.11 -37.07
C THR A 707 49.42 6.19 -37.90
N GLY A 708 48.08 6.22 -37.84
CA GLY A 708 47.25 7.15 -38.60
C GLY A 708 46.00 7.63 -37.84
N THR A 709 45.88 8.93 -37.63
CA THR A 709 44.75 9.58 -36.92
C THR A 709 43.55 9.85 -37.83
N THR A 710 43.13 8.86 -38.62
CA THR A 710 41.99 8.98 -39.55
C THR A 710 41.21 7.68 -39.59
N GLY A 711 39.93 7.73 -39.21
CA GLY A 711 39.09 6.54 -39.14
C GLY A 711 38.86 5.86 -40.50
N THR A 712 38.60 4.55 -40.47
CA THR A 712 38.48 3.69 -41.65
C THR A 712 37.08 3.09 -41.80
N ALA A 713 36.71 2.74 -43.02
CA ALA A 713 35.54 1.91 -43.28
C ALA A 713 35.75 0.50 -42.67
N PRO A 714 34.67 -0.22 -42.29
CA PRO A 714 34.82 -1.53 -41.66
C PRO A 714 35.28 -2.60 -42.64
N GLU A 715 36.03 -3.58 -42.13
CA GLU A 715 36.40 -4.78 -42.87
C GLU A 715 35.20 -5.72 -43.09
N ALA A 716 35.38 -6.73 -43.94
CA ALA A 716 34.34 -7.74 -44.15
C ALA A 716 34.14 -8.57 -42.87
N VAL A 717 32.88 -8.80 -42.47
CA VAL A 717 32.59 -9.60 -41.26
C VAL A 717 33.14 -11.01 -41.40
N THR A 718 33.79 -11.50 -40.34
CA THR A 718 34.37 -12.85 -40.28
C THR A 718 33.42 -13.80 -39.56
N ASN A 719 33.70 -15.11 -39.62
CA ASN A 719 32.93 -16.16 -38.96
C ASN A 719 31.40 -16.19 -39.24
N LEU A 720 30.95 -15.61 -40.34
CA LEU A 720 29.53 -15.57 -40.73
C LEU A 720 28.94 -16.98 -40.89
N LYS A 721 27.99 -17.32 -40.01
CA LYS A 721 27.28 -18.61 -39.97
C LYS A 721 25.78 -18.38 -40.04
N ALA A 722 25.07 -19.32 -40.67
CA ALA A 722 23.62 -19.42 -40.60
C ALA A 722 23.22 -20.79 -40.04
N VAL A 723 22.23 -20.80 -39.14
CA VAL A 723 21.65 -21.99 -38.49
C VAL A 723 20.16 -22.02 -38.81
N ALA A 724 19.64 -23.17 -39.24
CA ALA A 724 18.22 -23.33 -39.55
C ALA A 724 17.37 -23.41 -38.27
N GLY A 725 16.21 -22.76 -38.28
CA GLY A 725 15.16 -22.93 -37.28
C GLY A 725 13.80 -23.15 -37.92
N GLU A 726 12.74 -23.09 -37.12
CA GLU A 726 11.37 -23.22 -37.60
C GLU A 726 10.99 -22.03 -38.49
N ASN A 727 10.50 -22.34 -39.71
CA ASN A 727 10.17 -21.33 -40.73
C ASN A 727 11.29 -20.32 -41.05
N GLY A 728 12.52 -20.53 -40.58
CA GLY A 728 13.47 -19.45 -40.40
C GLY A 728 14.94 -19.86 -40.26
N ALA A 729 15.77 -18.90 -39.88
CA ALA A 729 17.19 -19.07 -39.59
C ALA A 729 17.73 -17.98 -38.65
N LEU A 730 18.67 -18.35 -37.80
CA LEU A 730 19.53 -17.42 -37.07
C LEU A 730 20.83 -17.24 -37.86
N VAL A 731 21.27 -15.99 -38.00
CA VAL A 731 22.53 -15.61 -38.64
C VAL A 731 23.42 -14.93 -37.61
N THR A 732 24.69 -15.35 -37.49
CA THR A 732 25.67 -14.74 -36.56
C THR A 732 27.00 -14.48 -37.26
N TRP A 733 27.76 -13.49 -36.82
CA TRP A 733 29.09 -13.15 -37.33
C TRP A 733 30.01 -12.56 -36.24
N SER A 734 31.29 -12.42 -36.53
CA SER A 734 32.20 -11.57 -35.73
C SER A 734 32.09 -10.13 -36.21
N ALA A 735 32.06 -9.18 -35.26
CA ALA A 735 32.06 -7.74 -35.57
C ALA A 735 33.18 -7.35 -36.55
N ALA A 736 32.89 -6.41 -37.46
CA ALA A 736 33.86 -5.92 -38.43
C ALA A 736 34.93 -5.05 -37.75
N GLU A 737 36.20 -5.33 -38.02
CA GLU A 737 37.32 -4.51 -37.54
C GLU A 737 37.39 -3.17 -38.30
N PHE A 738 37.78 -2.10 -37.62
CA PHE A 738 38.06 -0.78 -38.19
C PHE A 738 38.92 0.05 -37.22
N THR A 739 39.45 1.18 -37.68
CA THR A 739 40.08 2.21 -36.83
C THR A 739 39.12 3.39 -36.71
N GLY A 740 38.87 3.91 -35.49
CA GLY A 740 37.95 5.03 -35.25
C GLY A 740 38.03 5.55 -33.83
N GLU A 741 37.10 6.43 -33.45
CA GLU A 741 36.90 6.87 -32.07
C GLU A 741 36.13 5.81 -31.27
N PRO A 742 36.23 5.76 -29.92
CA PRO A 742 35.55 4.75 -29.11
C PRO A 742 34.02 4.70 -29.27
N ASP A 743 33.40 5.81 -29.68
CA ASP A 743 31.93 5.94 -29.86
C ASP A 743 31.44 5.53 -31.27
N ASP A 744 32.32 5.08 -32.18
CA ASP A 744 31.94 4.76 -33.56
C ASP A 744 31.17 3.42 -33.66
N VAL A 745 29.88 3.49 -33.96
CA VAL A 745 29.01 2.30 -34.09
C VAL A 745 28.97 1.78 -35.54
N VAL A 746 29.14 0.47 -35.72
CA VAL A 746 28.93 -0.23 -37.00
C VAL A 746 27.48 -0.73 -37.09
N THR A 747 26.73 -0.27 -38.10
CA THR A 747 25.41 -0.82 -38.45
C THR A 747 25.57 -1.88 -39.54
N TYR A 748 25.06 -3.09 -39.29
CA TYR A 748 25.04 -4.20 -40.24
C TYR A 748 23.72 -4.26 -41.01
N THR A 749 23.81 -4.63 -42.28
CA THR A 749 22.65 -5.00 -43.13
C THR A 749 22.78 -6.47 -43.49
N VAL A 750 21.74 -7.26 -43.19
CA VAL A 750 21.68 -8.71 -43.42
C VAL A 750 20.56 -9.00 -44.43
N ILE A 751 20.88 -9.67 -45.54
CA ILE A 751 19.94 -9.98 -46.62
C ILE A 751 19.82 -11.49 -46.80
N ALA A 752 18.62 -12.04 -46.64
CA ALA A 752 18.28 -13.41 -46.99
C ALA A 752 18.06 -13.54 -48.50
N VAL A 753 18.76 -14.48 -49.15
CA VAL A 753 18.75 -14.68 -50.60
C VAL A 753 18.29 -16.10 -50.93
N ALA A 754 17.28 -16.22 -51.80
CA ALA A 754 16.72 -17.48 -52.29
C ALA A 754 17.64 -18.19 -53.31
N PRO A 755 17.43 -19.49 -53.61
CA PRO A 755 18.22 -20.24 -54.60
C PRO A 755 18.25 -19.63 -56.01
N ASP A 756 17.23 -18.85 -56.39
CA ASP A 756 17.13 -18.16 -57.67
C ASP A 756 17.87 -16.80 -57.70
N GLY A 757 18.50 -16.41 -56.59
CA GLY A 757 19.22 -15.14 -56.43
C GLY A 757 18.34 -13.98 -55.96
N THR A 758 17.05 -14.17 -55.72
CA THR A 758 16.14 -13.12 -55.25
C THR A 758 16.41 -12.78 -53.79
N ASN A 759 16.47 -11.49 -53.46
CA ASN A 759 16.49 -11.03 -52.07
C ASN A 759 15.07 -11.18 -51.49
N VAL A 760 14.93 -11.99 -50.44
CA VAL A 760 13.64 -12.35 -49.82
C VAL A 760 13.31 -11.42 -48.66
N ARG A 761 14.31 -11.11 -47.83
CA ARG A 761 14.17 -10.22 -46.66
C ARG A 761 15.48 -9.52 -46.38
N THR A 762 15.39 -8.30 -45.84
CA THR A 762 16.52 -7.54 -45.31
C THR A 762 16.21 -7.14 -43.86
N LYS A 763 17.18 -7.32 -42.97
CA LYS A 763 17.19 -6.73 -41.62
C LYS A 763 18.42 -5.82 -41.45
N THR A 764 18.32 -4.89 -40.51
CA THR A 764 19.45 -4.03 -40.09
C THR A 764 19.57 -4.08 -38.57
N THR A 765 20.80 -4.16 -38.07
CA THR A 765 21.10 -4.27 -36.63
C THR A 765 22.47 -3.66 -36.34
N THR A 766 22.70 -3.19 -35.12
CA THR A 766 24.03 -2.83 -34.60
C THR A 766 24.71 -4.01 -33.90
N GLY A 767 23.95 -5.05 -33.53
CA GLY A 767 24.45 -6.30 -32.97
C GLY A 767 25.13 -7.20 -33.99
N VAL A 768 25.62 -8.35 -33.52
CA VAL A 768 26.39 -9.33 -34.33
C VAL A 768 25.59 -10.58 -34.74
N SER A 769 24.27 -10.52 -34.58
CA SER A 769 23.34 -11.56 -35.02
C SER A 769 22.05 -10.98 -35.59
N ALA A 770 21.31 -11.79 -36.35
CA ALA A 770 19.99 -11.44 -36.88
C ALA A 770 19.10 -12.69 -37.00
N VAL A 771 17.90 -12.63 -36.42
CA VAL A 771 16.87 -13.67 -36.55
C VAL A 771 16.00 -13.42 -37.78
N PHE A 772 15.70 -14.47 -38.54
CA PHE A 772 14.67 -14.48 -39.59
C PHE A 772 13.68 -15.59 -39.24
N ASN A 773 12.45 -15.26 -38.82
CA ASN A 773 11.44 -16.22 -38.34
C ASN A 773 10.34 -16.55 -39.38
N ASP A 774 10.40 -15.95 -40.57
CA ASP A 774 9.33 -16.02 -41.58
C ASP A 774 9.86 -16.11 -43.04
N LEU A 775 10.89 -16.93 -43.22
CA LEU A 775 11.38 -17.39 -44.55
C LEU A 775 10.48 -18.49 -45.16
N GLY A 776 9.66 -19.13 -44.32
CA GLY A 776 8.63 -20.09 -44.67
C GLY A 776 9.14 -21.50 -44.96
N LEU A 777 8.38 -22.50 -44.48
CA LEU A 777 8.50 -23.88 -44.91
C LEU A 777 7.79 -24.09 -46.26
N ASP A 778 8.56 -24.29 -47.34
CA ASP A 778 8.00 -24.79 -48.59
C ASP A 778 8.25 -26.30 -48.78
N ALA A 779 7.29 -26.96 -49.43
CA ALA A 779 7.33 -28.40 -49.69
C ALA A 779 8.50 -28.85 -50.60
N THR A 780 9.27 -27.90 -51.15
CA THR A 780 10.48 -28.16 -51.95
C THR A 780 11.77 -28.08 -51.14
N GLY A 781 11.75 -27.42 -49.98
CA GLY A 781 12.89 -27.24 -49.10
C GLY A 781 13.97 -26.31 -49.67
N LYS A 782 13.60 -25.08 -50.05
CA LYS A 782 14.57 -24.07 -50.51
C LYS A 782 15.73 -23.87 -49.52
N THR A 783 16.91 -23.67 -50.08
CA THR A 783 18.14 -23.32 -49.33
C THR A 783 18.39 -21.82 -49.45
N TYR A 784 18.37 -21.11 -48.34
CA TYR A 784 18.68 -19.68 -48.28
C TYR A 784 20.14 -19.44 -47.93
N THR A 785 20.75 -18.41 -48.53
CA THR A 785 22.07 -17.88 -48.16
C THR A 785 21.94 -16.45 -47.68
N PHE A 786 22.75 -16.03 -46.72
CA PHE A 786 22.67 -14.70 -46.11
C PHE A 786 23.88 -13.86 -46.49
N LYS A 787 23.65 -12.60 -46.85
CA LYS A 787 24.68 -11.62 -47.19
C LYS A 787 24.75 -10.54 -46.13
N VAL A 788 25.95 -10.23 -45.63
CA VAL A 788 26.17 -9.23 -44.57
C VAL A 788 27.15 -8.16 -45.02
N THR A 789 26.81 -6.89 -44.74
CA THR A 789 27.67 -5.71 -44.92
C THR A 789 27.56 -4.79 -43.71
N GLY A 790 28.68 -4.38 -43.13
CA GLY A 790 28.75 -3.38 -42.06
C GLY A 790 28.98 -1.97 -42.59
N LYS A 791 28.51 -0.94 -41.88
CA LYS A 791 28.66 0.47 -42.24
C LYS A 791 28.89 1.33 -40.99
N ASN A 792 29.89 2.20 -41.04
CA ASN A 792 30.14 3.25 -40.03
C ASN A 792 30.15 4.64 -40.70
N ALA A 793 30.61 5.67 -39.98
CA ALA A 793 30.73 7.03 -40.50
C ALA A 793 31.72 7.17 -41.69
N TYR A 794 32.71 6.28 -41.80
CA TYR A 794 33.80 6.36 -42.76
C TYR A 794 33.58 5.51 -44.03
N GLY A 795 32.68 4.53 -44.01
CA GLY A 795 32.29 3.80 -45.21
C GLY A 795 31.49 2.52 -44.96
N THR A 796 31.52 1.60 -45.93
CA THR A 796 30.77 0.33 -45.92
C THR A 796 31.70 -0.81 -46.32
N SER A 797 31.59 -1.93 -45.61
CA SER A 797 32.46 -3.10 -45.79
C SER A 797 32.16 -3.87 -47.08
N PRO A 798 33.10 -4.70 -47.55
CA PRO A 798 32.79 -5.75 -48.52
C PRO A 798 31.74 -6.73 -47.98
N THR A 799 30.95 -7.32 -48.89
CA THR A 799 29.89 -8.26 -48.53
C THR A 799 30.42 -9.66 -48.21
N ALA A 800 30.16 -10.15 -47.00
CA ALA A 800 30.32 -11.56 -46.65
C ALA A 800 29.08 -12.37 -47.05
N THR A 801 29.22 -13.68 -47.30
CA THR A 801 28.09 -14.58 -47.61
C THR A 801 28.18 -15.87 -46.79
N SER A 802 27.07 -16.30 -46.18
CA SER A 802 27.00 -17.47 -45.29
C SER A 802 26.99 -18.81 -46.04
N ASN A 803 27.09 -19.91 -45.27
CA ASN A 803 26.61 -21.21 -45.70
C ASN A 803 25.11 -21.17 -46.07
N GLY A 804 24.68 -22.07 -46.95
CA GLY A 804 23.26 -22.27 -47.25
C GLY A 804 22.57 -23.07 -46.15
N VAL A 805 21.36 -22.67 -45.76
CA VAL A 805 20.50 -23.39 -44.79
C VAL A 805 19.09 -23.56 -45.33
N LYS A 806 18.42 -24.63 -44.89
CA LYS A 806 17.02 -24.94 -45.20
C LYS A 806 16.23 -24.87 -43.88
N PRO A 807 15.18 -24.04 -43.77
CA PRO A 807 14.24 -24.07 -42.64
C PRO A 807 13.70 -25.48 -42.37
N THR A 808 13.50 -25.80 -41.09
CA THR A 808 13.10 -27.13 -40.62
C THR A 808 11.80 -27.06 -39.83
N GLU A 809 11.07 -28.17 -39.71
CA GLU A 809 10.01 -28.29 -38.71
C GLU A 809 10.63 -28.56 -37.33
N VAL A 810 9.93 -28.16 -36.26
CA VAL A 810 10.32 -28.41 -34.87
C VAL A 810 9.17 -29.08 -34.11
N PRO A 811 9.42 -30.13 -33.30
CA PRO A 811 8.37 -30.73 -32.46
C PRO A 811 7.76 -29.70 -31.50
N GLY A 812 6.43 -29.66 -31.37
CA GLY A 812 5.71 -28.69 -30.53
C GLY A 812 5.43 -27.33 -31.18
N SER A 813 6.16 -26.95 -32.24
CA SER A 813 6.16 -25.62 -32.85
C SER A 813 6.60 -24.47 -31.92
N THR A 814 7.03 -23.38 -32.54
CA THR A 814 7.52 -22.16 -31.86
C THR A 814 6.48 -21.58 -30.88
N GLU A 815 5.18 -21.68 -31.21
CA GLU A 815 4.08 -21.13 -30.40
C GLU A 815 3.93 -21.81 -29.03
N GLU A 816 4.02 -23.16 -28.97
CA GLU A 816 3.91 -23.92 -27.71
C GLU A 816 5.06 -23.57 -26.75
N TYR A 817 6.27 -23.39 -27.29
CA TYR A 817 7.43 -22.97 -26.52
C TYR A 817 7.32 -21.52 -26.05
N THR A 818 6.86 -20.59 -26.89
CA THR A 818 6.66 -19.18 -26.49
C THR A 818 5.64 -19.06 -25.36
N LEU A 819 4.54 -19.82 -25.38
CA LEU A 819 3.56 -19.82 -24.29
C LEU A 819 4.14 -20.39 -22.97
N ALA A 820 5.01 -21.40 -23.05
CA ALA A 820 5.73 -21.92 -21.88
C ALA A 820 6.77 -20.90 -21.33
N ILE A 821 7.41 -20.11 -22.20
CA ILE A 821 8.29 -19.00 -21.80
C ILE A 821 7.46 -17.89 -21.14
N GLN A 822 6.32 -17.50 -21.71
CA GLN A 822 5.45 -16.48 -21.13
C GLN A 822 4.97 -16.86 -19.72
N GLY A 823 4.52 -18.11 -19.54
CA GLY A 823 4.15 -18.63 -18.22
C GLY A 823 5.32 -18.62 -17.22
N TYR A 824 6.54 -18.88 -17.69
CA TYR A 824 7.75 -18.83 -16.88
C TYR A 824 8.13 -17.40 -16.46
N GLU A 825 8.11 -16.43 -17.38
CA GLU A 825 8.45 -15.04 -17.06
C GLU A 825 7.41 -14.39 -16.12
N ILE A 826 6.12 -14.67 -16.30
CA ILE A 826 5.06 -14.25 -15.36
C ILE A 826 5.31 -14.84 -13.96
N ALA A 827 5.68 -16.12 -13.89
CA ALA A 827 5.95 -16.78 -12.62
C ALA A 827 7.23 -16.25 -11.94
N ARG A 828 8.25 -15.84 -12.71
CA ARG A 828 9.42 -15.10 -12.20
C ARG A 828 9.04 -13.73 -11.66
N GLY A 829 8.31 -12.94 -12.45
CA GLY A 829 7.86 -11.61 -12.07
C GLY A 829 7.02 -11.62 -10.79
N GLY A 830 6.15 -12.63 -10.62
CA GLY A 830 5.35 -12.80 -9.41
C GLY A 830 6.15 -13.15 -8.15
N LEU A 831 7.29 -13.85 -8.27
CA LEU A 831 8.22 -14.10 -7.15
C LEU A 831 9.01 -12.84 -6.76
N ILE A 832 9.42 -12.03 -7.76
CA ILE A 832 10.15 -10.77 -7.54
C ILE A 832 9.24 -9.70 -6.91
N SER A 833 8.02 -9.54 -7.45
CA SER A 833 7.09 -8.49 -7.04
C SER A 833 6.47 -8.75 -5.67
N GLY A 834 5.72 -9.84 -5.53
CA GLY A 834 4.64 -9.86 -4.55
C GLY A 834 3.97 -11.21 -4.39
N GLY A 835 3.32 -11.63 -5.49
CA GLY A 835 2.17 -12.51 -5.49
C GLY A 835 2.41 -14.00 -5.23
N TYR A 836 3.66 -14.48 -5.31
CA TYR A 836 3.96 -15.90 -5.05
C TYR A 836 5.04 -16.04 -3.97
N PHE A 837 4.90 -17.06 -3.11
CA PHE A 837 5.86 -17.30 -2.02
C PHE A 837 6.90 -18.40 -2.32
N ASP A 838 6.65 -19.30 -3.26
CA ASP A 838 7.66 -20.23 -3.78
C ASP A 838 7.39 -20.61 -5.25
N ALA A 839 8.36 -21.25 -5.90
CA ALA A 839 8.25 -21.58 -7.32
C ALA A 839 7.17 -22.62 -7.64
N LYS A 840 6.70 -23.39 -6.65
CA LYS A 840 5.58 -24.30 -6.86
C LYS A 840 4.26 -23.53 -6.90
N ASP A 841 4.04 -22.63 -5.94
CA ASP A 841 2.91 -21.72 -5.93
C ASP A 841 2.81 -20.96 -7.25
N ALA A 842 3.91 -20.27 -7.64
CA ALA A 842 4.01 -19.55 -8.90
C ALA A 842 3.73 -20.39 -10.16
N ALA A 843 4.14 -21.67 -10.17
CA ALA A 843 3.90 -22.57 -11.30
C ALA A 843 2.47 -23.13 -11.35
N ASP A 844 1.80 -23.31 -10.21
CA ASP A 844 0.43 -23.84 -10.15
C ASP A 844 -0.60 -22.87 -10.80
N TYR A 845 -0.29 -21.58 -10.89
CA TYR A 845 -1.10 -20.58 -11.63
C TYR A 845 -0.98 -20.69 -13.16
N SER A 846 -0.05 -21.49 -13.70
CA SER A 846 0.14 -21.66 -15.14
C SER A 846 -0.21 -23.07 -15.62
N VAL A 847 -0.99 -23.16 -16.70
CA VAL A 847 -1.24 -24.45 -17.39
C VAL A 847 0.03 -25.07 -17.97
N TYR A 848 1.10 -24.28 -18.13
CA TYR A 848 2.44 -24.71 -18.55
C TYR A 848 3.39 -24.95 -17.37
N GLY A 849 2.94 -24.85 -16.12
CA GLY A 849 3.78 -24.95 -14.91
C GLY A 849 4.66 -26.20 -14.86
N ASP A 850 4.12 -27.37 -15.23
CA ASP A 850 4.88 -28.64 -15.35
C ASP A 850 6.16 -28.53 -16.22
N GLN A 851 6.17 -27.62 -17.19
CA GLN A 851 7.27 -27.45 -18.14
C GLN A 851 8.37 -26.54 -17.61
N PHE A 852 8.09 -25.64 -16.68
CA PHE A 852 9.10 -24.68 -16.19
C PHE A 852 9.32 -24.71 -14.68
N VAL A 853 8.48 -25.34 -13.87
CA VAL A 853 8.62 -25.39 -12.40
C VAL A 853 9.99 -25.91 -11.94
N GLY A 854 10.57 -26.87 -12.67
CA GLY A 854 11.90 -27.41 -12.39
C GLY A 854 13.07 -26.46 -12.72
N ARG A 855 12.83 -25.41 -13.52
CA ARG A 855 13.75 -24.28 -13.75
C ARG A 855 13.43 -23.13 -12.80
N LEU A 856 12.15 -22.82 -12.55
CA LEU A 856 11.76 -21.75 -11.63
C LEU A 856 12.22 -22.05 -10.20
N ALA A 857 12.08 -23.29 -9.72
CA ALA A 857 12.57 -23.72 -8.40
C ALA A 857 14.12 -23.75 -8.29
N ARG A 858 14.83 -23.59 -9.41
CA ARG A 858 16.29 -23.39 -9.45
C ARG A 858 16.63 -21.93 -9.31
N ASP A 859 15.90 -21.06 -10.00
CA ASP A 859 16.13 -19.61 -10.03
C ASP A 859 15.51 -18.90 -8.81
N GLU A 860 14.58 -19.56 -8.09
CA GLU A 860 13.83 -19.04 -6.95
C GLU A 860 14.70 -18.33 -5.90
N GLU A 861 15.85 -18.88 -5.51
CA GLU A 861 16.74 -18.23 -4.53
C GLU A 861 17.21 -16.85 -5.02
N ALA A 862 17.56 -16.73 -6.30
CA ALA A 862 18.02 -15.46 -6.87
C ALA A 862 16.87 -14.44 -6.96
N LEU A 863 15.69 -14.88 -7.42
CA LEU A 863 14.49 -14.03 -7.56
C LEU A 863 13.99 -13.53 -6.19
N LEU A 864 14.01 -14.40 -5.16
CA LEU A 864 13.66 -14.01 -3.80
C LEU A 864 14.72 -13.07 -3.17
N ARG A 865 16.00 -13.18 -3.53
CA ARG A 865 17.05 -12.22 -3.11
C ARG A 865 16.91 -10.87 -3.81
N GLU A 866 16.61 -10.87 -5.10
CA GLU A 866 16.28 -9.68 -5.89
C GLU A 866 15.10 -8.94 -5.25
N ARG A 867 14.05 -9.67 -4.86
CA ARG A 867 12.94 -9.12 -4.06
C ARG A 867 13.38 -8.51 -2.74
N VAL A 868 14.22 -9.18 -1.95
CA VAL A 868 14.72 -8.60 -0.68
C VAL A 868 15.41 -7.26 -0.95
N ALA A 869 16.22 -7.17 -1.99
CA ALA A 869 16.90 -5.93 -2.39
C ALA A 869 15.92 -4.82 -2.85
N GLY A 870 14.86 -5.18 -3.60
CA GLY A 870 13.82 -4.23 -4.04
C GLY A 870 12.90 -3.76 -2.91
N SER A 871 12.58 -4.62 -1.94
CA SER A 871 11.66 -4.33 -0.83
C SER A 871 12.16 -3.24 0.14
N GLU A 872 13.43 -2.83 0.04
CA GLU A 872 14.02 -1.72 0.79
C GLU A 872 13.84 -0.34 0.09
N ASP A 873 13.39 -0.27 -1.17
CA ASP A 873 13.36 0.99 -1.97
C ASP A 873 11.96 1.64 -2.09
N ASP A 874 10.93 1.06 -1.46
CA ASP A 874 9.54 1.58 -1.43
C ASP A 874 8.90 1.76 -2.83
N SER A 875 9.37 0.98 -3.81
CA SER A 875 8.89 0.97 -5.18
C SER A 875 7.95 -0.21 -5.45
N ASP A 876 6.68 0.09 -5.71
CA ASP A 876 5.68 -0.87 -6.16
C ASP A 876 6.10 -1.40 -7.56
N ASN A 877 6.84 -2.51 -7.60
CA ASN A 877 7.20 -3.18 -8.86
C ASN A 877 5.96 -3.91 -9.40
N VAL A 878 5.14 -3.15 -10.12
CA VAL A 878 4.02 -3.69 -10.90
C VAL A 878 4.54 -4.76 -11.88
N SER A 879 3.79 -5.85 -11.99
CA SER A 879 4.00 -6.98 -12.91
C SER A 879 4.76 -6.61 -14.18
N GLN A 880 5.94 -7.22 -14.39
CA GLN A 880 6.67 -7.16 -15.66
C GLN A 880 5.86 -7.88 -16.75
N ASP A 881 5.06 -7.12 -17.49
CA ASP A 881 4.49 -7.59 -18.74
C ASP A 881 5.61 -7.79 -19.76
N ALA A 882 5.92 -9.06 -20.04
CA ALA A 882 6.94 -9.47 -20.99
C ALA A 882 6.34 -9.59 -22.40
N GLU A 883 6.64 -8.64 -23.28
CA GLU A 883 6.39 -8.77 -24.71
C GLU A 883 7.52 -9.59 -25.37
N PHE A 884 7.17 -10.45 -26.32
CA PHE A 884 8.12 -11.27 -27.06
C PHE A 884 8.19 -10.87 -28.54
N SER A 885 9.38 -10.99 -29.13
CA SER A 885 9.60 -10.80 -30.56
C SER A 885 10.81 -11.59 -31.05
N ASP A 886 11.02 -11.64 -32.37
CA ASP A 886 12.12 -12.38 -33.02
C ASP A 886 12.24 -13.85 -32.55
N GLU A 887 11.09 -14.49 -32.36
CA GLU A 887 10.93 -15.86 -31.89
C GLU A 887 11.35 -16.87 -32.97
N LEU A 888 12.31 -17.73 -32.64
CA LEU A 888 12.78 -18.79 -33.53
C LEU A 888 13.15 -20.05 -32.75
N ALA A 889 12.40 -21.12 -32.95
CA ALA A 889 12.75 -22.45 -32.44
C ALA A 889 13.88 -23.08 -33.28
N ILE A 890 14.99 -23.47 -32.64
CA ILE A 890 16.17 -24.09 -33.29
C ILE A 890 16.38 -25.50 -32.71
N PRO A 891 16.20 -26.58 -33.49
CA PRO A 891 16.41 -27.93 -32.99
C PRO A 891 17.90 -28.27 -32.90
N SER A 892 18.28 -29.04 -31.87
CA SER A 892 19.66 -29.53 -31.72
C SER A 892 20.05 -30.50 -32.85
N ALA A 893 21.34 -30.56 -33.17
CA ALA A 893 21.86 -31.46 -34.19
C ALA A 893 21.67 -32.96 -33.87
N ASP A 894 21.42 -33.31 -32.60
CA ASP A 894 21.10 -34.67 -32.15
C ASP A 894 19.59 -34.91 -31.92
N GLY A 895 18.75 -33.89 -32.16
CA GLY A 895 17.29 -33.96 -32.07
C GLY A 895 16.70 -34.14 -30.67
N LYS A 896 17.48 -33.88 -29.61
CA LYS A 896 17.04 -34.06 -28.21
C LYS A 896 16.54 -32.79 -27.53
N THR A 897 16.97 -31.62 -28.00
CA THR A 897 16.58 -30.33 -27.43
C THR A 897 16.16 -29.35 -28.51
N VAL A 898 15.42 -28.32 -28.09
CA VAL A 898 15.04 -27.16 -28.92
C VAL A 898 15.46 -25.92 -28.17
N THR A 899 16.26 -25.05 -28.80
CA THR A 899 16.60 -23.74 -28.27
C THR A 899 15.72 -22.70 -28.96
N MET A 900 14.82 -22.09 -28.21
CA MET A 900 14.13 -20.87 -28.61
C MET A 900 15.08 -19.70 -28.51
N ARG A 901 15.23 -18.96 -29.61
CA ARG A 901 15.82 -17.62 -29.61
C ARG A 901 14.66 -16.62 -29.58
N VAL A 902 14.67 -15.68 -28.64
CA VAL A 902 13.61 -14.68 -28.43
C VAL A 902 14.25 -13.36 -28.01
N THR A 903 13.60 -12.24 -28.32
CA THR A 903 13.85 -10.93 -27.70
C THR A 903 12.69 -10.66 -26.74
N VAL A 904 13.03 -10.46 -25.46
CA VAL A 904 12.08 -10.21 -24.37
C VAL A 904 12.11 -8.73 -24.05
N ARG A 905 10.95 -8.07 -24.07
CA ARG A 905 10.79 -6.66 -23.69
C ARG A 905 9.99 -6.61 -22.39
N THR A 906 10.55 -5.99 -21.35
CA THR A 906 9.85 -5.76 -20.07
C THR A 906 9.57 -4.26 -19.91
N GLU A 907 8.49 -3.92 -19.20
CA GLU A 907 8.12 -2.54 -18.87
C GLU A 907 7.89 -2.45 -17.36
N ASP A 908 8.77 -1.73 -16.66
CA ASP A 908 8.72 -1.48 -15.22
C ASP A 908 8.13 -0.09 -14.98
N THR A 909 6.90 0.00 -14.44
CA THR A 909 6.28 1.27 -14.08
C THR A 909 6.76 1.74 -12.70
N ILE A 910 7.72 2.68 -12.66
CA ILE A 910 8.22 3.20 -11.38
C ILE A 910 7.34 4.36 -10.88
N VAL A 911 6.58 4.11 -9.82
CA VAL A 911 5.72 5.10 -9.15
C VAL A 911 6.53 5.94 -8.14
N THR A 912 7.27 6.95 -8.64
CA THR A 912 7.95 7.89 -7.72
C THR A 912 7.00 8.97 -7.19
N ASP A 913 6.54 8.78 -5.95
CA ASP A 913 5.83 9.73 -5.08
C ASP A 913 4.34 10.06 -5.39
N VAL A 914 3.48 9.31 -4.71
CA VAL A 914 2.04 9.52 -4.57
C VAL A 914 1.59 10.73 -3.74
N SER A 915 2.50 11.62 -3.29
CA SER A 915 2.16 12.90 -2.63
C SER A 915 2.20 14.14 -3.55
N THR A 916 2.70 14.01 -4.78
CA THR A 916 2.76 15.13 -5.74
C THR A 916 1.60 15.05 -6.75
N PRO A 917 0.61 15.97 -6.73
CA PRO A 917 -0.47 15.97 -7.72
C PRO A 917 0.09 16.18 -9.13
N GLY A 918 -0.08 15.19 -10.02
CA GLY A 918 0.39 15.25 -11.41
C GLY A 918 1.84 14.86 -11.65
N ALA A 919 2.43 13.97 -10.82
CA ALA A 919 3.60 13.20 -11.25
C ALA A 919 3.16 12.13 -12.27
N ASP A 920 3.73 12.12 -13.47
CA ASP A 920 3.58 11.00 -14.40
C ASP A 920 4.32 9.77 -13.83
N PRO A 921 3.72 8.57 -13.82
CA PRO A 921 4.49 7.35 -13.65
C PRO A 921 5.55 7.26 -14.75
N THR A 922 6.76 6.84 -14.41
CA THR A 922 7.82 6.64 -15.40
C THR A 922 7.99 5.18 -15.71
N ASP A 923 7.46 4.77 -16.87
CA ASP A 923 7.70 3.47 -17.45
C ASP A 923 9.17 3.38 -17.92
N GLN A 924 9.90 2.37 -17.43
CA GLN A 924 11.21 1.99 -17.92
C GLN A 924 11.07 0.73 -18.75
N THR A 925 11.51 0.78 -20.00
CA THR A 925 11.44 -0.38 -20.91
C THR A 925 12.82 -0.98 -21.08
N SER A 926 12.94 -2.28 -20.79
CA SER A 926 14.14 -3.07 -21.09
C SER A 926 13.88 -3.97 -22.30
N GLU A 927 14.90 -4.21 -23.12
CA GLU A 927 14.86 -5.23 -24.18
C GLU A 927 16.09 -6.13 -24.03
N THR A 928 15.86 -7.41 -23.75
CA THR A 928 16.91 -8.41 -23.54
C THR A 928 16.78 -9.57 -24.53
N GLU A 929 17.86 -9.85 -25.24
CA GLU A 929 17.96 -10.96 -26.17
C GLU A 929 18.29 -12.27 -25.44
N MET A 930 17.38 -13.26 -25.47
CA MET A 930 17.40 -14.47 -24.65
C MET A 930 17.36 -15.77 -25.47
N ARG A 931 17.84 -16.85 -24.85
CA ARG A 931 17.79 -18.23 -25.34
C ARG A 931 17.23 -19.19 -24.29
N TYR A 932 16.15 -19.87 -24.63
CA TYR A 932 15.49 -20.86 -23.77
C TYR A 932 15.64 -22.25 -24.38
N THR A 933 16.34 -23.17 -23.70
CA THR A 933 16.53 -24.54 -24.21
C THR A 933 15.59 -25.49 -23.50
N PHE A 934 14.77 -26.18 -24.28
CA PHE A 934 13.82 -27.19 -23.84
C PHE A 934 14.25 -28.60 -24.24
N SER A 935 13.78 -29.59 -23.49
CA SER A 935 13.77 -31.00 -23.91
C SER A 935 12.71 -31.26 -25.00
N VAL A 936 12.92 -32.27 -25.84
CA VAL A 936 11.92 -32.72 -26.83
C VAL A 936 10.98 -33.77 -26.23
N GLY A 937 9.68 -33.53 -26.28
CA GLY A 937 8.64 -34.44 -25.77
C GLY A 937 7.23 -33.85 -25.89
N ALA A 938 6.21 -34.56 -25.38
CA ALA A 938 4.81 -34.11 -25.38
C ALA A 938 4.45 -33.10 -24.26
N LYS A 939 5.40 -32.84 -23.36
CA LYS A 939 5.45 -31.72 -22.42
C LYS A 939 6.92 -31.31 -22.33
N PRO A 940 7.40 -30.42 -23.22
CA PRO A 940 8.82 -30.09 -23.26
C PRO A 940 9.20 -29.28 -22.02
N VAL A 941 10.11 -29.81 -21.21
CA VAL A 941 10.61 -29.16 -19.98
C VAL A 941 11.74 -28.18 -20.33
N LEU A 942 11.66 -26.96 -19.79
CA LEU A 942 12.67 -25.92 -19.84
C LEU A 942 13.90 -26.34 -19.03
N LEU A 943 15.05 -26.38 -19.69
CA LEU A 943 16.32 -26.85 -19.13
C LEU A 943 17.25 -25.66 -18.80
N SER A 944 17.37 -24.70 -19.72
CA SER A 944 18.24 -23.52 -19.55
C SER A 944 17.55 -22.25 -20.03
N THR A 945 17.80 -21.14 -19.33
CA THR A 945 17.66 -19.78 -19.85
C THR A 945 19.05 -19.14 -19.85
N LEU A 946 19.41 -18.47 -20.94
CA LEU A 946 20.72 -17.86 -21.17
C LEU A 946 20.53 -16.55 -21.92
N THR A 947 21.36 -15.54 -21.68
CA THR A 947 21.42 -14.40 -22.61
C THR A 947 21.93 -14.89 -23.96
N ALA A 948 21.35 -14.37 -25.05
CA ALA A 948 21.80 -14.73 -26.37
C ALA A 948 23.23 -14.27 -26.63
N ALA A 949 23.63 -13.12 -26.07
CA ALA A 949 25.00 -12.60 -26.14
C ALA A 949 26.03 -13.65 -25.67
N ALA A 950 25.81 -14.29 -24.51
CA ALA A 950 26.72 -15.33 -24.00
C ALA A 950 26.95 -16.49 -25.01
N MET A 951 25.93 -16.82 -25.80
CA MET A 951 25.89 -17.95 -26.75
C MET A 951 26.10 -17.58 -28.23
N GLU A 952 26.05 -16.30 -28.60
CA GLU A 952 26.15 -15.81 -29.98
C GLU A 952 27.44 -15.02 -30.24
N VAL A 953 28.11 -14.56 -29.18
CA VAL A 953 29.44 -13.98 -29.22
C VAL A 953 30.43 -14.95 -29.87
N VAL A 954 31.03 -14.53 -30.98
CA VAL A 954 32.14 -15.24 -31.61
C VAL A 954 33.45 -14.61 -31.17
N VAL A 955 34.22 -15.37 -30.38
CA VAL A 955 35.54 -14.96 -29.84
C VAL A 955 36.48 -14.56 -30.98
N ARG A 956 37.07 -13.36 -30.84
CA ARG A 956 37.93 -12.72 -31.86
C ARG A 956 39.32 -13.39 -31.91
N PRO A 957 40.03 -13.40 -33.06
CA PRO A 957 41.36 -14.00 -33.17
C PRO A 957 42.53 -13.06 -32.75
N THR A 958 42.31 -11.74 -32.78
CA THR A 958 43.30 -10.67 -32.59
C THR A 958 43.37 -10.18 -31.14
N GLY A 959 44.51 -9.61 -30.72
CA GLY A 959 44.79 -9.24 -29.33
C GLY A 959 44.03 -8.02 -28.84
N ALA A 960 44.19 -6.87 -29.52
CA ALA A 960 43.53 -5.62 -29.16
C ALA A 960 41.99 -5.74 -29.16
N ALA A 961 41.46 -6.46 -30.14
CA ALA A 961 40.03 -6.71 -30.26
C ALA A 961 39.51 -7.61 -29.12
N LEU A 962 40.37 -8.34 -28.41
CA LEU A 962 40.00 -9.15 -27.25
C LEU A 962 40.13 -8.44 -25.91
N ASP A 963 41.05 -7.47 -25.77
CA ASP A 963 41.01 -6.56 -24.63
C ASP A 963 39.73 -5.69 -24.69
N ASP A 964 39.29 -5.23 -25.87
CA ASP A 964 37.96 -4.60 -26.04
C ASP A 964 36.81 -5.54 -25.63
N PHE A 965 36.88 -6.82 -26.01
CA PHE A 965 35.84 -7.79 -25.65
C PHE A 965 35.84 -8.10 -24.15
N ALA A 966 37.02 -8.24 -23.53
CA ALA A 966 37.15 -8.43 -22.10
C ALA A 966 36.69 -7.18 -21.34
N ASN A 967 37.07 -5.98 -21.77
CA ASN A 967 36.62 -4.71 -21.18
C ASN A 967 35.11 -4.51 -21.33
N ALA A 968 34.51 -4.90 -22.46
CA ALA A 968 33.07 -4.83 -22.66
C ALA A 968 32.29 -5.88 -21.83
N LEU A 969 32.93 -7.01 -21.49
CA LEU A 969 32.34 -8.02 -20.60
C LEU A 969 32.56 -7.68 -19.11
N GLU A 970 33.72 -7.13 -18.74
CA GLU A 970 34.05 -6.65 -17.39
C GLU A 970 33.33 -5.34 -17.04
N ALA A 971 32.91 -4.55 -18.02
CA ALA A 971 32.05 -3.37 -17.80
C ALA A 971 30.67 -3.73 -17.23
N ASP A 972 30.14 -4.91 -17.57
CA ASP A 972 28.90 -5.49 -17.02
C ASP A 972 29.16 -6.54 -15.92
N LEU A 973 30.41 -6.98 -15.72
CA LEU A 973 30.78 -8.04 -14.77
C LEU A 973 32.07 -7.72 -14.01
N LEU A 974 31.97 -6.83 -13.01
CA LEU A 974 32.92 -6.83 -11.89
C LEU A 974 32.38 -7.71 -10.76
N PRO A 975 33.12 -8.76 -10.33
CA PRO A 975 32.82 -9.42 -9.06
C PRO A 975 33.02 -8.45 -7.90
N ASP A 976 32.22 -8.58 -6.85
CA ASP A 976 32.41 -7.87 -5.57
C ASP A 976 33.76 -8.23 -4.95
N GLY A 977 34.80 -7.44 -5.26
CA GLY A 977 36.18 -7.85 -4.97
C GLY A 977 37.28 -6.84 -5.27
N LEU A 978 36.99 -5.55 -5.35
CA LEU A 978 38.05 -4.52 -5.38
C LEU A 978 38.60 -4.25 -3.96
N GLU A 979 39.59 -5.06 -3.55
CA GLU A 979 40.65 -4.56 -2.66
C GLU A 979 41.32 -3.33 -3.31
N PRO A 980 41.80 -2.35 -2.52
CA PRO A 980 41.88 -0.97 -2.96
C PRO A 980 43.02 -0.75 -3.98
N SER A 981 42.66 -0.56 -5.25
CA SER A 981 43.58 0.01 -6.23
C SER A 981 44.06 1.38 -5.74
N ALA A 982 45.39 1.54 -5.65
CA ALA A 982 46.00 2.68 -5.00
C ALA A 982 45.51 4.03 -5.56
N PHE A 983 45.10 4.90 -4.64
CA PHE A 983 44.74 6.29 -4.83
C PHE A 983 45.83 7.06 -5.61
N ASP A 984 45.60 7.34 -6.90
CA ASP A 984 46.28 8.44 -7.57
C ASP A 984 45.45 9.73 -7.42
N GLY A 985 46.14 10.85 -7.24
CA GLY A 985 45.55 12.10 -6.83
C GLY A 985 44.91 12.88 -7.99
N ASP A 986 43.90 13.67 -7.62
CA ASP A 986 43.35 14.80 -8.38
C ASP A 986 42.40 14.50 -9.56
N SER A 987 41.16 14.14 -9.23
CA SER A 987 40.03 14.44 -10.11
C SER A 987 39.61 15.91 -9.94
N THR A 988 39.92 16.73 -10.94
CA THR A 988 39.40 18.09 -11.14
C THR A 988 38.58 18.17 -12.42
N ASP A 989 37.48 17.41 -12.45
CA ASP A 989 36.49 17.43 -13.53
C ASP A 989 36.00 18.87 -13.78
N ASP A 990 36.03 19.30 -15.05
CA ASP A 990 35.61 20.64 -15.46
C ASP A 990 34.10 20.75 -15.69
N GLY A 991 33.35 19.65 -15.58
CA GLY A 991 31.91 19.59 -15.82
C GLY A 991 31.53 19.55 -17.30
N SER A 992 32.43 19.07 -18.16
CA SER A 992 32.08 18.61 -19.50
C SER A 992 31.41 17.23 -19.41
N GLU A 993 30.20 17.11 -19.97
CA GLU A 993 29.47 15.83 -20.01
C GLU A 993 30.16 14.88 -20.99
N THR A 994 30.98 13.96 -20.46
CA THR A 994 31.29 12.69 -21.13
C THR A 994 30.16 11.70 -20.82
N THR A 995 29.93 10.72 -21.70
CA THR A 995 28.80 9.77 -21.63
C THR A 995 28.72 9.08 -20.26
N ALA A 996 27.78 9.50 -19.42
CA ALA A 996 27.54 8.87 -18.13
C ALA A 996 26.87 7.50 -18.33
N THR A 997 27.43 6.47 -17.72
CA THR A 997 26.91 5.11 -17.83
C THR A 997 25.51 5.03 -17.23
N ALA A 998 24.53 4.60 -18.04
CA ALA A 998 23.28 4.08 -17.50
C ALA A 998 23.54 2.64 -17.03
N VAL A 999 23.24 2.35 -15.77
CA VAL A 999 23.37 1.01 -15.20
C VAL A 999 22.00 0.58 -14.69
N SER A 1000 21.67 -0.69 -14.89
CA SER A 1000 20.52 -1.39 -14.31
C SER A 1000 20.61 -1.47 -12.76
N PHE A 1001 19.60 -2.06 -12.12
CA PHE A 1001 19.43 -2.04 -10.67
C PHE A 1001 20.50 -2.78 -9.84
N ASP A 1002 21.38 -3.58 -10.47
CA ASP A 1002 22.41 -4.36 -9.76
C ASP A 1002 23.60 -3.49 -9.29
N ALA A 1003 23.45 -2.91 -8.11
CA ALA A 1003 24.54 -2.32 -7.34
C ALA A 1003 24.27 -2.34 -5.82
N LEU A 1004 23.99 -3.54 -5.26
CA LEU A 1004 24.04 -3.77 -3.82
C LEU A 1004 25.48 -3.55 -3.33
N GLN A 1005 25.72 -2.46 -2.59
CA GLN A 1005 26.96 -2.29 -1.85
C GLN A 1005 26.66 -2.25 -0.36
N ALA A 1006 27.13 -3.27 0.36
CA ALA A 1006 26.99 -3.34 1.81
C ALA A 1006 27.49 -2.06 2.50
N GLY A 1007 26.62 -1.48 3.35
CA GLY A 1007 26.94 -0.32 4.18
C GLY A 1007 26.37 1.03 3.69
N THR A 1008 25.05 1.18 3.83
CA THR A 1008 24.41 2.38 4.43
C THR A 1008 24.57 3.76 3.76
N TYR A 1009 23.90 3.97 2.61
CA TYR A 1009 23.34 5.26 2.19
C TYR A 1009 22.27 5.03 1.10
N LEU A 1010 21.02 5.40 1.36
CA LEU A 1010 19.91 5.24 0.40
C LEU A 1010 19.99 6.31 -0.71
N ARG A 1011 20.72 6.00 -1.79
CA ARG A 1011 20.97 6.92 -2.92
C ARG A 1011 19.68 7.39 -3.59
N THR A 1012 18.79 6.46 -3.89
CA THR A 1012 17.45 6.68 -4.45
C THR A 1012 16.62 7.55 -3.52
N GLY A 1013 16.42 7.11 -2.27
CA GLY A 1013 15.68 7.85 -1.25
C GLY A 1013 16.18 9.30 -1.05
N ALA A 1014 17.49 9.54 -1.04
CA ALA A 1014 18.04 10.90 -0.95
C ALA A 1014 17.72 11.77 -2.18
N ALA A 1015 17.83 11.21 -3.39
CA ALA A 1015 17.47 11.89 -4.63
C ALA A 1015 15.96 12.18 -4.71
N THR A 1016 15.12 11.20 -4.38
CA THR A 1016 13.66 11.30 -4.32
C THR A 1016 13.23 12.34 -3.29
N TRP A 1017 13.83 12.33 -2.10
CA TRP A 1017 13.58 13.35 -1.08
C TRP A 1017 13.86 14.75 -1.62
N ALA A 1018 14.98 14.94 -2.32
CA ALA A 1018 15.34 16.23 -2.90
C ALA A 1018 14.38 16.66 -4.03
N VAL A 1019 14.04 15.74 -4.94
CA VAL A 1019 13.04 15.95 -6.01
C VAL A 1019 11.68 16.38 -5.46
N SER A 1020 11.31 15.89 -4.28
CA SER A 1020 10.04 16.16 -3.60
C SER A 1020 10.09 17.46 -2.78
N ASN A 1021 11.22 17.74 -2.11
CA ASN A 1021 11.37 18.88 -1.18
C ASN A 1021 12.06 20.12 -1.78
N TRP A 1022 12.39 20.11 -3.07
CA TRP A 1022 13.06 21.20 -3.81
C TRP A 1022 12.45 22.61 -3.64
N ASN A 1023 11.15 22.68 -3.35
CA ASN A 1023 10.35 23.89 -3.17
C ASN A 1023 9.91 24.14 -1.71
N ALA A 1024 10.38 23.32 -0.76
CA ALA A 1024 10.03 23.45 0.65
C ALA A 1024 10.39 24.85 1.20
N SER A 1025 9.69 25.31 2.25
CA SER A 1025 9.98 26.62 2.87
C SER A 1025 11.45 26.72 3.31
N ALA A 1026 12.14 27.76 2.81
CA ALA A 1026 13.56 27.97 3.10
C ALA A 1026 13.79 28.19 4.59
N MET A 1027 14.69 27.43 5.21
CA MET A 1027 15.06 27.63 6.62
C MET A 1027 16.13 28.72 6.79
N TYR A 1028 16.98 28.90 5.77
CA TYR A 1028 18.03 29.91 5.74
C TYR A 1028 18.01 30.70 4.42
N SER A 1029 18.68 31.86 4.39
CA SER A 1029 18.84 32.65 3.16
C SER A 1029 19.73 32.00 2.09
N GLN A 1030 20.43 30.92 2.44
CA GLN A 1030 21.21 30.05 1.56
C GLN A 1030 20.99 28.60 1.99
N ASP A 1031 19.85 28.02 1.62
CA ASP A 1031 19.34 26.77 2.22
C ASP A 1031 19.88 25.49 1.56
N CYS A 1032 20.58 25.59 0.43
CA CYS A 1032 20.89 24.44 -0.43
C CYS A 1032 21.77 23.36 0.25
N THR A 1033 22.61 23.73 1.23
CA THR A 1033 23.35 22.72 2.01
C THR A 1033 22.50 22.08 3.10
N ASN A 1034 21.63 22.84 3.79
CA ASN A 1034 20.66 22.29 4.74
C ASN A 1034 19.70 21.32 4.02
N PHE A 1035 19.26 21.68 2.83
CA PHE A 1035 18.49 20.83 1.93
C PHE A 1035 19.24 19.53 1.56
N VAL A 1036 20.51 19.61 1.14
CA VAL A 1036 21.32 18.40 0.89
C VAL A 1036 21.52 17.56 2.16
N SER A 1037 21.80 18.18 3.32
CA SER A 1037 21.93 17.44 4.59
C SER A 1037 20.62 16.77 5.00
N ARG A 1038 19.47 17.42 4.78
CA ARG A 1038 18.15 16.83 4.99
C ARG A 1038 17.85 15.71 3.98
N ALA A 1039 18.25 15.84 2.72
CA ALA A 1039 18.16 14.77 1.73
C ALA A 1039 18.98 13.55 2.17
N MET A 1040 20.23 13.77 2.58
CA MET A 1040 21.12 12.74 3.09
C MET A 1040 20.59 12.08 4.38
N HIS A 1041 19.99 12.83 5.30
CA HIS A 1041 19.49 12.29 6.56
C HIS A 1041 18.12 11.61 6.44
N LEU A 1042 17.14 12.29 5.81
CA LEU A 1042 15.73 11.89 5.80
C LEU A 1042 15.35 11.04 4.60
N GLY A 1043 16.07 11.17 3.47
CA GLY A 1043 15.93 10.31 2.30
C GLY A 1043 17.04 9.27 2.21
N GLY A 1044 18.26 9.62 2.61
CA GLY A 1044 19.44 8.75 2.54
C GLY A 1044 19.68 7.83 3.74
N ASP A 1045 18.82 7.89 4.76
CA ASP A 1045 18.96 7.27 6.09
C ASP A 1045 20.34 7.44 6.75
N ILE A 1046 21.05 8.55 6.46
CA ILE A 1046 22.33 8.79 7.13
C ILE A 1046 22.08 9.17 8.59
N ARG A 1047 22.41 8.26 9.51
CA ARG A 1047 22.44 8.55 10.96
C ARG A 1047 23.36 9.74 11.24
N MET A 1048 22.89 10.67 12.06
CA MET A 1048 23.68 11.84 12.43
C MET A 1048 24.96 11.45 13.19
N LYS A 1049 26.08 12.13 12.89
CA LYS A 1049 27.35 11.94 13.60
C LYS A 1049 27.44 12.92 14.78
N GLY A 1050 27.02 12.48 15.96
CA GLY A 1050 27.15 13.21 17.21
C GLY A 1050 25.89 13.13 18.07
N SER A 1051 26.06 13.44 19.35
CA SER A 1051 24.99 13.46 20.36
C SER A 1051 24.20 14.77 20.36
N GLY A 1052 24.68 15.81 19.67
CA GLY A 1052 24.07 17.14 19.63
C GLY A 1052 24.50 18.07 20.77
N ASP A 1053 25.54 17.70 21.50
CA ASP A 1053 26.13 18.48 22.59
C ASP A 1053 27.54 19.00 22.20
N GLU A 1054 28.00 18.66 20.99
CA GLU A 1054 29.31 19.03 20.47
C GLU A 1054 29.35 20.47 19.92
N SER A 1055 30.55 20.99 19.66
CA SER A 1055 30.69 22.33 19.08
C SER A 1055 30.06 22.41 17.69
N HIS A 1056 29.10 23.33 17.50
CA HIS A 1056 28.49 23.62 16.20
C HIS A 1056 29.51 23.99 15.10
N LYS A 1057 30.74 24.40 15.47
CA LYS A 1057 31.83 24.72 14.52
C LYS A 1057 32.70 23.51 14.15
N SER A 1058 32.41 22.33 14.70
CA SER A 1058 33.17 21.12 14.42
C SER A 1058 33.07 20.75 12.94
N LYS A 1059 34.16 20.21 12.41
CA LYS A 1059 34.21 19.59 11.08
C LYS A 1059 34.11 18.05 11.16
N ASP A 1060 33.89 17.53 12.36
CA ASP A 1060 33.98 16.11 12.68
C ASP A 1060 32.67 15.52 13.24
N TYR A 1061 31.64 16.36 13.35
CA TYR A 1061 30.26 16.01 13.70
C TYR A 1061 29.30 16.60 12.67
N TRP A 1062 28.15 15.98 12.47
CA TRP A 1062 27.11 16.39 11.53
C TRP A 1062 25.76 15.99 12.12
N TRP A 1063 25.01 16.98 12.63
CA TRP A 1063 23.75 16.75 13.32
C TRP A 1063 22.88 18.01 13.36
N ARG A 1064 21.59 17.80 13.66
CA ARG A 1064 20.58 18.82 13.93
C ARG A 1064 19.55 18.34 14.96
N LYS A 1065 19.19 19.17 15.96
CA LYS A 1065 18.19 18.89 17.01
C LYS A 1065 17.05 19.92 16.99
N PRO A 1066 15.76 19.55 17.01
CA PRO A 1066 14.68 20.51 17.25
C PRO A 1066 14.58 20.85 18.75
N SER A 1067 15.19 21.97 19.19
CA SER A 1067 15.12 22.44 20.59
C SER A 1067 15.41 23.93 20.72
N ASN A 1068 15.24 24.53 21.90
CA ASN A 1068 15.29 26.00 22.07
C ASN A 1068 16.71 26.56 22.33
N TRP A 1069 17.73 26.16 21.55
CA TRP A 1069 19.12 26.60 21.79
C TRP A 1069 19.55 27.72 20.82
N VAL A 1070 20.76 28.28 21.03
CA VAL A 1070 21.27 29.40 20.20
C VAL A 1070 21.72 28.94 18.80
N HIS A 1071 22.03 27.64 18.66
CA HIS A 1071 22.30 26.96 17.40
C HIS A 1071 21.77 25.53 17.51
N ASP A 1072 20.94 25.13 16.56
CA ASP A 1072 20.24 23.84 16.57
C ASP A 1072 20.95 22.79 15.71
N GLU A 1073 22.06 23.15 15.06
CA GLU A 1073 22.79 22.32 14.11
C GLU A 1073 24.29 22.67 14.01
N THR A 1074 25.06 21.77 13.38
CA THR A 1074 26.47 22.00 13.04
C THR A 1074 26.64 22.79 11.74
N TRP A 1075 27.77 23.49 11.58
CA TRP A 1075 28.17 24.13 10.31
C TRP A 1075 28.33 23.13 9.17
N THR A 1076 28.66 21.87 9.46
CA THR A 1076 28.65 20.77 8.48
C THR A 1076 27.25 20.45 7.95
N TRP A 1077 26.17 20.77 8.69
CA TRP A 1077 24.80 20.61 8.23
C TRP A 1077 24.38 21.72 7.24
N ILE A 1078 24.82 22.96 7.45
CA ILE A 1078 24.31 24.16 6.77
C ILE A 1078 25.29 24.86 5.81
N ASN A 1079 26.57 24.47 5.76
CA ASN A 1079 27.57 25.14 4.92
C ASN A 1079 28.36 24.17 4.02
N ALA A 1080 28.25 24.34 2.70
CA ALA A 1080 28.78 23.41 1.70
C ALA A 1080 30.29 23.11 1.86
N ALA A 1081 31.11 24.10 2.21
CA ALA A 1081 32.54 23.89 2.44
C ALA A 1081 32.82 23.06 3.71
N TYR A 1082 31.99 23.19 4.74
CA TYR A 1082 32.09 22.36 5.95
C TYR A 1082 31.53 20.96 5.71
N LEU A 1083 30.39 20.82 5.01
CA LEU A 1083 29.84 19.51 4.62
C LEU A 1083 30.84 18.72 3.78
N LYS A 1084 31.42 19.31 2.72
CA LYS A 1084 32.48 18.67 1.92
C LYS A 1084 33.66 18.26 2.79
N THR A 1085 34.16 19.14 3.67
CA THR A 1085 35.28 18.79 4.57
C THR A 1085 34.93 17.63 5.51
N PHE A 1086 33.68 17.53 5.94
CA PHE A 1086 33.20 16.45 6.81
C PHE A 1086 33.08 15.13 6.04
N MET A 1087 32.52 15.15 4.84
CA MET A 1087 32.46 13.99 3.94
C MET A 1087 33.87 13.49 3.59
N GLU A 1088 34.83 14.36 3.29
CA GLU A 1088 36.25 14.00 3.05
C GLU A 1088 36.97 13.40 4.27
N ARG A 1089 36.39 13.47 5.48
CA ARG A 1089 37.04 13.02 6.73
C ARG A 1089 36.39 11.80 7.39
N HIS A 1090 35.09 11.63 7.21
CA HIS A 1090 34.27 10.66 7.98
C HIS A 1090 33.37 9.80 7.09
N MET A 1091 33.37 10.04 5.77
CA MET A 1091 32.74 9.16 4.79
C MET A 1091 33.81 8.61 3.84
N LEU A 1092 33.69 7.34 3.44
CA LEU A 1092 34.54 6.69 2.44
C LEU A 1092 34.40 7.44 1.11
N SER A 1093 35.37 8.31 0.82
CA SER A 1093 35.24 9.33 -0.22
C SER A 1093 35.79 8.88 -1.58
N SER A 1094 35.02 8.02 -2.27
CA SER A 1094 35.18 7.86 -3.71
C SER A 1094 34.80 9.18 -4.42
N LYS A 1095 35.79 9.96 -4.87
CA LYS A 1095 35.57 11.12 -5.74
C LYS A 1095 35.10 10.60 -7.09
N ARG A 1096 33.93 11.05 -7.53
CA ARG A 1096 33.32 10.69 -8.81
C ARG A 1096 33.57 11.77 -9.85
N ASN A 1097 33.68 11.36 -11.10
CA ASN A 1097 33.64 12.24 -12.27
C ASN A 1097 32.23 12.14 -12.89
N THR A 1098 31.96 12.97 -13.89
CA THR A 1098 30.67 12.97 -14.59
C THR A 1098 30.31 11.63 -15.25
N SER A 1099 31.30 10.85 -15.72
CA SER A 1099 31.03 9.56 -16.35
C SER A 1099 30.71 8.40 -15.38
N ASN A 1100 31.08 8.50 -14.09
CA ASN A 1100 30.79 7.48 -13.06
C ASN A 1100 29.91 7.98 -11.89
N ALA A 1101 29.21 9.09 -12.09
CA ALA A 1101 28.26 9.67 -11.15
C ALA A 1101 26.89 8.97 -11.21
N PHE A 1102 26.20 8.85 -10.08
CA PHE A 1102 24.90 8.19 -9.96
C PHE A 1102 23.86 9.14 -9.35
N THR A 1103 22.58 8.85 -9.59
CA THR A 1103 21.46 9.39 -8.79
C THR A 1103 21.76 9.18 -7.30
N GLY A 1104 21.54 10.22 -6.50
CA GLY A 1104 21.87 10.24 -5.07
C GLY A 1104 23.27 10.78 -4.72
N ASP A 1105 24.20 10.90 -5.67
CA ASP A 1105 25.53 11.48 -5.38
C ASP A 1105 25.44 13.01 -5.19
N ILE A 1106 26.29 13.55 -4.31
CA ILE A 1106 26.31 14.96 -3.91
C ILE A 1106 27.30 15.75 -4.76
N VAL A 1107 26.84 16.83 -5.39
CA VAL A 1107 27.67 17.73 -6.22
C VAL A 1107 27.97 19.02 -5.46
N PHE A 1108 29.24 19.26 -5.16
CA PHE A 1108 29.72 20.53 -4.61
C PHE A 1108 30.21 21.45 -5.73
N TYR A 1109 30.00 22.76 -5.57
CA TYR A 1109 30.38 23.77 -6.58
C TYR A 1109 31.30 24.83 -5.99
N ASP A 1110 32.33 25.18 -6.74
CA ASP A 1110 33.05 26.46 -6.66
C ASP A 1110 32.69 27.25 -7.92
N TRP A 1111 31.83 28.27 -7.83
CA TRP A 1111 31.32 28.97 -9.02
C TRP A 1111 32.39 29.80 -9.71
N LYS A 1112 33.43 30.21 -8.96
CA LYS A 1112 34.43 31.20 -9.40
C LYS A 1112 35.79 30.58 -9.73
N ASN A 1113 35.99 29.30 -9.39
CA ASN A 1113 37.28 28.62 -9.37
C ASN A 1113 38.30 29.42 -8.52
N ASP A 1114 37.87 29.88 -7.34
CA ASP A 1114 38.70 30.62 -6.37
C ASP A 1114 39.22 29.75 -5.21
N GLY A 1115 38.89 28.45 -5.23
CA GLY A 1115 39.28 27.45 -4.24
C GLY A 1115 38.26 27.27 -3.10
N LYS A 1116 37.08 27.91 -3.17
CA LYS A 1116 36.04 27.82 -2.14
C LYS A 1116 34.78 27.17 -2.68
N VAL A 1117 34.24 26.26 -1.89
CA VAL A 1117 32.93 25.67 -2.17
C VAL A 1117 31.84 26.64 -1.75
N ASP A 1118 31.10 27.15 -2.74
CA ASP A 1118 29.99 28.08 -2.58
C ASP A 1118 28.64 27.36 -2.36
N HIS A 1119 28.47 26.13 -2.88
CA HIS A 1119 27.15 25.50 -3.00
C HIS A 1119 27.21 23.96 -3.01
N ALA A 1120 26.06 23.32 -2.78
CA ALA A 1120 25.85 21.87 -2.86
C ALA A 1120 24.51 21.55 -3.52
N SER A 1121 24.46 20.46 -4.29
CA SER A 1121 23.24 19.86 -4.86
C SER A 1121 23.33 18.34 -4.78
N ILE A 1122 22.27 17.66 -5.21
CA ILE A 1122 22.23 16.20 -5.36
C ILE A 1122 21.82 15.83 -6.78
N ILE A 1123 22.41 14.77 -7.33
CA ILE A 1123 22.02 14.22 -8.63
C ILE A 1123 20.66 13.55 -8.45
N SER A 1124 19.67 14.06 -9.17
CA SER A 1124 18.26 13.69 -9.02
C SER A 1124 17.73 12.82 -10.17
N LYS A 1125 18.40 12.85 -11.33
CA LYS A 1125 18.05 12.05 -12.51
C LYS A 1125 19.27 11.95 -13.41
N ILE A 1126 19.48 10.79 -14.02
CA ILE A 1126 20.38 10.60 -15.16
C ILE A 1126 19.52 10.09 -16.31
N SER A 1127 19.69 10.63 -17.53
CA SER A 1127 18.87 10.22 -18.68
C SER A 1127 19.66 10.49 -19.97
N ASN A 1128 19.75 9.48 -20.84
CA ASN A 1128 20.53 9.52 -22.08
C ASN A 1128 21.97 10.02 -21.86
N GLY A 1129 22.63 9.51 -20.81
CA GLY A 1129 23.99 9.90 -20.41
C GLY A 1129 24.15 11.31 -19.83
N LYS A 1130 23.06 12.03 -19.55
CA LYS A 1130 23.08 13.42 -19.05
C LYS A 1130 22.65 13.49 -17.58
N ILE A 1131 23.36 14.32 -16.82
CA ILE A 1131 23.14 14.50 -15.37
C ILE A 1131 22.15 15.64 -15.13
N TYR A 1132 21.14 15.40 -14.29
CA TYR A 1132 20.17 16.38 -13.84
C TYR A 1132 20.21 16.49 -12.30
N VAL A 1133 20.59 17.66 -11.80
CA VAL A 1133 20.71 17.96 -10.36
C VAL A 1133 19.47 18.66 -9.83
N THR A 1134 19.19 18.46 -8.54
CA THR A 1134 18.15 19.21 -7.82
C THR A 1134 18.76 20.01 -6.67
N GLN A 1135 18.34 21.27 -6.57
CA GLN A 1135 18.74 22.25 -5.54
C GLN A 1135 17.49 22.85 -4.91
N HIS A 1136 17.64 23.41 -3.72
CA HIS A 1136 16.56 24.14 -3.03
C HIS A 1136 16.29 25.48 -3.71
N ASN A 1137 15.25 25.54 -4.55
CA ASN A 1137 14.59 26.73 -5.15
C ASN A 1137 13.64 26.30 -6.29
N LYS A 1138 12.49 27.00 -6.45
CA LYS A 1138 11.47 26.83 -7.52
C LYS A 1138 11.96 26.86 -8.98
N ASN A 1139 13.25 27.07 -9.26
CA ASN A 1139 13.83 27.05 -10.61
C ASN A 1139 14.91 25.96 -10.82
N TYR A 1140 15.09 25.05 -9.86
CA TYR A 1140 16.26 24.14 -9.82
C TYR A 1140 15.90 22.68 -9.49
N LYS A 1141 14.69 22.21 -9.82
CA LYS A 1141 14.37 20.76 -9.91
C LYS A 1141 14.77 20.25 -11.30
N TYR A 1142 15.46 19.11 -11.35
CA TYR A 1142 15.99 18.51 -12.57
C TYR A 1142 16.71 19.50 -13.51
N ARG A 1143 17.60 20.33 -12.97
CA ARG A 1143 18.42 21.22 -13.80
C ARG A 1143 19.57 20.40 -14.39
N SER A 1144 19.71 20.36 -15.72
CA SER A 1144 20.83 19.65 -16.34
C SER A 1144 22.17 20.28 -15.96
N LEU A 1145 23.18 19.45 -15.72
CA LEU A 1145 24.50 19.89 -15.31
C LEU A 1145 25.16 20.72 -16.42
N ALA A 1146 25.00 20.35 -17.69
CA ALA A 1146 25.34 21.19 -18.85
C ALA A 1146 24.69 22.59 -18.81
N ALA A 1147 23.41 22.73 -18.40
CA ALA A 1147 22.76 24.04 -18.27
C ALA A 1147 23.19 24.82 -17.01
N GLN A 1148 23.74 24.14 -16.00
CA GLN A 1148 24.50 24.80 -14.93
C GLN A 1148 25.84 25.31 -15.50
N LYS A 1149 26.58 24.48 -16.25
CA LYS A 1149 27.91 24.83 -16.82
C LYS A 1149 27.86 25.94 -17.86
N SER A 1150 26.82 25.96 -18.69
CA SER A 1150 26.57 27.05 -19.63
C SER A 1150 26.22 28.38 -18.94
N ALA A 1151 25.68 28.34 -17.72
CA ALA A 1151 25.38 29.55 -16.95
C ALA A 1151 26.61 30.05 -16.17
N GLU A 1152 27.41 29.14 -15.63
CA GLU A 1152 28.64 29.44 -14.87
C GLU A 1152 29.86 28.74 -15.50
N PRO A 1153 30.41 29.23 -16.63
CA PRO A 1153 31.46 28.52 -17.38
C PRO A 1153 32.76 28.31 -16.59
N LYS A 1154 32.99 29.12 -15.56
CA LYS A 1154 34.16 29.04 -14.68
C LYS A 1154 34.00 28.07 -13.53
N MET A 1155 32.83 27.47 -13.32
CA MET A 1155 32.64 26.59 -12.16
C MET A 1155 33.61 25.40 -12.22
N LYS A 1156 34.01 24.95 -11.03
CA LYS A 1156 34.47 23.59 -10.79
C LYS A 1156 33.45 22.84 -9.95
N ILE A 1157 33.39 21.52 -10.17
CA ILE A 1157 32.54 20.62 -9.40
C ILE A 1157 33.37 19.54 -8.71
N TRP A 1158 32.80 18.96 -7.66
CA TRP A 1158 33.26 17.69 -7.11
C TRP A 1158 32.05 16.84 -6.76
N ILE A 1159 32.01 15.60 -7.26
CA ILE A 1159 30.92 14.66 -7.01
C ILE A 1159 31.40 13.67 -5.94
N TYR A 1160 30.61 13.48 -4.89
CA TYR A 1160 30.88 12.53 -3.81
C TYR A 1160 29.70 11.59 -3.63
N ARG A 1161 30.00 10.30 -3.49
CA ARG A 1161 29.07 9.34 -2.89
C ARG A 1161 29.18 9.39 -1.37
N PRO A 1162 28.12 9.69 -0.62
CA PRO A 1162 28.09 9.44 0.81
C PRO A 1162 28.25 7.94 1.11
N LYS A 1163 29.18 7.61 2.02
CA LYS A 1163 29.35 6.28 2.61
C LYS A 1163 29.88 6.44 4.04
N PRO A 1164 29.01 6.65 5.04
CA PRO A 1164 29.40 6.98 6.41
C PRO A 1164 30.12 5.84 7.13
N GLU A 1165 31.15 6.17 7.91
CA GLU A 1165 32.01 5.20 8.61
C GLU A 1165 31.61 4.96 10.09
N TRP A 1166 30.40 5.36 10.52
CA TRP A 1166 30.06 5.51 11.94
C TRP A 1166 28.76 4.82 12.42
N TYR A 1167 28.29 3.80 11.70
CA TYR A 1167 27.08 3.05 12.06
C TYR A 1167 27.27 2.05 13.20
#